data_AF-A0AA36IE42-F1
#
_entry.id   AF-A0AA36IE42-F1
#
_cell.length_a   1.000
_cell.length_b   1.000
_cell.length_c   1.000
_cell.angle_alpha   90.00
_cell.angle_beta   90.00
_cell.angle_gamma   90.00
#
_symmetry.space_group_name_H-M   'P 1'
#
loop_
_entity.id
_entity.type
_entity.pdbx_description
1 polymer ?
#
loop_
_entity_poly.entity_id
_entity_poly.type
_entity_poly.pdbx_seq_one_letter_code
_entity_poly.pdbx_strand_id
1 'polypeptide(L)'
;MKRGRDDTPPQRGGLDGAPMATPSVLGFARWGLQRRPQVLAAMKALGRAKRRVRLFSMYTGWGTAEMAADALRSALRELGEDLEIELVWICESNVDKCRYLANAFRNVQYIFTDASEVATGFAREYRSGCKLLVPFDLDGGFVGYPCVDLSSLNNGPGQFTDTATATGRGYANMLSVVDRCSGLAFLGVENSANMWRKRKQDEWRRPIDLQDEAFRGRGFVASSHCVSAHEFGPPQSRRRSWSLYLRRGAPDSELQAEVALSDLFLSFRCSLMCLDRILEQPAKPAAKPGKSKHNLDCKWPKQFLSLAKALGKEAQLAEKLRQVQQRQLSLTPREVHVVALAALELETRQVDLDRNLVVIQVDQNFGRSWHRSNPQNVTPCIIPKGKYVVTGPHWRLLGTREKCMLQGVGLEEIQSYSMEKYLSDAQLSDMAGNAFCAPICLAALLTLLSCWEAKPPESMSGAAMFERFGERYRHWEMDALRTLVQKVQDRAWRLETAERSACSVLPPLCPELTSQRPSPELLFDDFERLLEQDVEGMKGEVDPARVSISVPTSELPLAVRDPFEAAECCRLAVHLLTLLCNQFEHISQSALTRFALIARLLMQILPMPLPLDHPKASGCFWMQEMKQETKADLMRHLFLIARHFAAVCCTLRASRETDGARVVVSAAIAAIMAMPCCGGSWWGLCMAPLHPGALQWPRRGSLPAFRCRLRHLQGRLRDLAFGGARVPSAAFPGAGLL
;
A
#
# COMPACT_ATOMS: atom_id res chain seq x y z
N MET A 1 37.07 -43.39 -30.02
CA MET A 1 37.09 -42.76 -28.69
C MET A 1 35.83 -41.92 -28.52
N LYS A 2 34.86 -42.40 -27.72
CA LYS A 2 33.61 -41.70 -27.39
C LYS A 2 33.93 -40.64 -26.33
N ARG A 3 33.63 -39.36 -26.58
CA ARG A 3 33.62 -38.31 -25.55
C ARG A 3 32.22 -38.22 -24.97
N GLY A 4 32.06 -38.65 -23.72
CA GLY A 4 30.84 -38.46 -22.94
C GLY A 4 30.64 -36.98 -22.64
N ARG A 5 29.39 -36.51 -22.80
CA ARG A 5 28.93 -35.24 -22.25
C ARG A 5 28.45 -35.50 -20.83
N ASP A 6 29.09 -34.88 -19.85
CA ASP A 6 28.57 -34.78 -18.49
C ASP A 6 27.44 -33.75 -18.48
N ASP A 7 26.20 -34.24 -18.51
CA ASP A 7 24.97 -33.47 -18.31
C ASP A 7 24.72 -33.22 -16.82
N THR A 8 25.66 -32.54 -16.13
CA THR A 8 25.41 -32.08 -14.76
C THR A 8 24.91 -30.63 -14.82
N PRO A 9 23.64 -30.35 -14.49
CA PRO A 9 23.12 -28.98 -14.51
C PRO A 9 23.85 -28.15 -13.44
N PRO A 10 24.17 -26.88 -13.72
CA PRO A 10 24.88 -26.03 -12.78
C PRO A 10 24.02 -25.85 -11.53
N GLN A 11 24.52 -26.33 -10.38
CA GLN A 11 23.97 -26.01 -9.07
C GLN A 11 24.08 -24.49 -8.85
N ARG A 12 22.98 -23.77 -9.06
CA ARG A 12 22.88 -22.35 -8.71
C ARG A 12 22.82 -22.24 -7.19
N GLY A 13 23.97 -21.95 -6.58
CA GLY A 13 24.07 -21.51 -5.20
C GLY A 13 23.45 -20.12 -5.00
N GLY A 14 22.68 -19.95 -3.92
CA GLY A 14 22.20 -18.66 -3.43
C GLY A 14 20.69 -18.62 -3.17
N LEU A 15 20.26 -19.09 -2.00
CA LEU A 15 18.88 -18.99 -1.48
C LEU A 15 18.47 -17.55 -1.04
N ASP A 16 19.32 -16.55 -1.30
CA ASP A 16 19.13 -15.16 -0.84
C ASP A 16 18.43 -14.24 -1.87
N GLY A 17 18.04 -14.76 -3.03
CA GLY A 17 17.08 -14.06 -3.90
C GLY A 17 15.71 -14.04 -3.24
N ALA A 18 15.05 -12.88 -3.19
CA ALA A 18 13.63 -12.83 -2.83
C ALA A 18 12.86 -13.82 -3.74
N PRO A 19 12.24 -14.87 -3.18
CA PRO A 19 11.72 -15.97 -3.96
C PRO A 19 10.55 -15.43 -4.75
N MET A 20 10.48 -15.86 -6.00
CA MET A 20 9.45 -15.41 -6.92
C MET A 20 8.07 -15.70 -6.33
N ALA A 21 7.17 -14.74 -6.48
CA ALA A 21 5.74 -15.00 -6.28
C ALA A 21 5.35 -16.25 -7.08
N THR A 22 4.80 -17.23 -6.38
CA THR A 22 4.25 -18.44 -6.99
C THR A 22 2.90 -18.09 -7.63
N PRO A 23 2.59 -18.63 -8.82
CA PRO A 23 1.32 -18.35 -9.49
C PRO A 23 0.11 -18.94 -8.79
N SER A 24 0.32 -19.90 -7.88
CA SER A 24 -0.75 -20.57 -7.13
C SER A 24 -0.85 -20.11 -5.68
N VAL A 25 -2.05 -20.21 -5.14
CA VAL A 25 -2.43 -19.96 -3.75
C VAL A 25 -1.76 -21.00 -2.85
N LEU A 26 -1.72 -22.26 -3.30
CA LEU A 26 -0.98 -23.33 -2.61
C LEU A 26 0.52 -23.04 -2.52
N GLY A 27 1.13 -22.57 -3.61
CA GLY A 27 2.52 -22.11 -3.60
C GLY A 27 2.74 -20.98 -2.59
N PHE A 28 1.80 -20.04 -2.51
CA PHE A 28 1.88 -18.92 -1.56
C PHE A 28 1.74 -19.40 -0.12
N ALA A 29 0.89 -20.40 0.16
CA ALA A 29 0.74 -21.02 1.48
C ALA A 29 2.03 -21.69 1.93
N ARG A 30 2.62 -22.53 1.06
CA ARG A 30 3.92 -23.19 1.32
C ARG A 30 5.00 -22.16 1.63
N TRP A 31 5.13 -21.14 0.78
CA TRP A 31 6.07 -20.05 0.99
C TRP A 31 5.83 -19.34 2.33
N GLY A 32 4.57 -19.03 2.62
CA GLY A 32 4.12 -18.38 3.85
C GLY A 32 4.58 -19.12 5.10
N LEU A 33 4.31 -20.42 5.16
CA LEU A 33 4.63 -21.32 6.26
C LEU A 33 6.13 -21.59 6.40
N GLN A 34 6.84 -21.83 5.29
CA GLN A 34 8.28 -22.13 5.31
C GLN A 34 9.12 -20.93 5.76
N ARG A 35 8.72 -19.71 5.36
CA ARG A 35 9.48 -18.49 5.67
C ARG A 35 9.18 -17.89 7.03
N ARG A 36 8.10 -18.31 7.67
CA ARG A 36 7.65 -17.76 8.96
C ARG A 36 7.48 -18.90 9.95
N PRO A 37 8.58 -19.38 10.56
CA PRO A 37 8.52 -20.45 11.55
C PRO A 37 7.51 -20.20 12.67
N GLN A 38 7.31 -18.93 13.06
CA GLN A 38 6.31 -18.55 14.06
C GLN A 38 4.86 -18.80 13.60
N VAL A 39 4.55 -18.60 12.32
CA VAL A 39 3.23 -18.89 11.74
C VAL A 39 3.01 -20.39 11.70
N LEU A 40 3.99 -21.13 11.19
CA LEU A 40 3.91 -22.60 11.18
C LEU A 40 3.74 -23.13 12.60
N ALA A 41 4.53 -22.66 13.57
CA ALA A 41 4.43 -23.07 14.97
C ALA A 41 3.02 -22.85 15.55
N ALA A 42 2.38 -21.71 15.25
CA ALA A 42 1.00 -21.45 15.64
C ALA A 42 0.03 -22.42 14.96
N MET A 43 0.19 -22.72 13.67
CA MET A 43 -0.66 -23.73 13.01
C MET A 43 -0.48 -25.13 13.62
N LYS A 44 0.74 -25.50 14.03
CA LYS A 44 1.01 -26.77 14.72
C LYS A 44 0.33 -26.82 16.09
N ALA A 45 0.35 -25.71 16.82
CA ALA A 45 -0.29 -25.64 18.12
C ALA A 45 -1.82 -25.77 18.01
N LEU A 46 -2.46 -25.15 17.00
CA LEU A 46 -3.87 -25.37 16.67
C LEU A 46 -4.16 -26.84 16.37
N GLY A 47 -3.33 -27.47 15.54
CA GLY A 47 -3.48 -28.89 15.19
C GLY A 47 -3.33 -29.80 16.40
N ARG A 48 -2.35 -29.56 17.28
CA ARG A 48 -2.14 -30.34 18.52
C ARG A 48 -3.27 -30.20 19.52
N ALA A 49 -3.90 -29.02 19.58
CA ALA A 49 -5.11 -28.82 20.39
C ALA A 49 -6.30 -29.66 19.88
N LYS A 50 -6.15 -30.34 18.73
CA LYS A 50 -7.22 -31.07 18.02
C LYS A 50 -8.45 -30.20 17.83
N ARG A 51 -8.23 -28.89 17.69
CA ARG A 51 -9.30 -27.92 17.54
C ARG A 51 -9.69 -27.87 16.07
N ARG A 52 -10.93 -28.24 15.80
CA ARG A 52 -11.56 -28.01 14.52
C ARG A 52 -11.85 -26.52 14.37
N VAL A 53 -11.26 -25.87 13.38
CA VAL A 53 -11.47 -24.44 13.10
C VAL A 53 -12.68 -24.31 12.20
N ARG A 54 -13.78 -23.79 12.75
CA ARG A 54 -15.07 -23.64 12.08
C ARG A 54 -15.18 -22.25 11.46
N LEU A 55 -15.16 -22.20 10.13
CA LEU A 55 -15.17 -20.98 9.33
C LEU A 55 -16.49 -20.77 8.61
N PHE A 56 -16.83 -19.50 8.36
CA PHE A 56 -17.84 -19.11 7.38
C PHE A 56 -17.30 -18.12 6.35
N SER A 57 -18.05 -17.96 5.26
CA SER A 57 -17.80 -16.96 4.23
C SER A 57 -19.10 -16.29 3.82
N MET A 58 -19.13 -14.96 3.80
CA MET A 58 -20.32 -14.19 3.44
C MET A 58 -20.03 -13.23 2.30
N TYR A 59 -20.93 -13.18 1.32
CA TYR A 59 -20.68 -12.55 0.02
C TYR A 59 -19.49 -13.21 -0.69
N THR A 60 -19.56 -14.53 -0.73
CA THR A 60 -18.47 -15.45 -1.09
C THR A 60 -17.92 -15.21 -2.50
N GLY A 61 -18.76 -14.70 -3.40
CA GLY A 61 -18.39 -14.52 -4.80
C GLY A 61 -18.09 -15.87 -5.44
N TRP A 62 -16.86 -16.04 -5.90
CA TRP A 62 -16.40 -17.25 -6.61
C TRP A 62 -15.58 -18.19 -5.73
N GLY A 63 -15.61 -18.04 -4.41
CA GLY A 63 -15.04 -19.03 -3.51
C GLY A 63 -13.57 -18.81 -3.15
N THR A 64 -13.08 -17.56 -3.17
CA THR A 64 -11.64 -17.29 -2.97
C THR A 64 -11.17 -17.57 -1.54
N ALA A 65 -12.01 -17.32 -0.54
CA ALA A 65 -11.67 -17.62 0.85
C ALA A 65 -11.56 -19.13 1.09
N GLU A 66 -12.38 -19.88 0.39
CA GLU A 66 -12.45 -21.33 0.40
C GLU A 66 -11.21 -21.92 -0.28
N MET A 67 -10.78 -21.35 -1.41
CA MET A 67 -9.50 -21.70 -2.05
C MET A 67 -8.31 -21.44 -1.11
N ALA A 68 -8.32 -20.33 -0.38
CA ALA A 68 -7.27 -20.01 0.59
C ALA A 68 -7.24 -21.01 1.75
N ALA A 69 -8.41 -21.39 2.30
CA ALA A 69 -8.53 -22.39 3.36
C ALA A 69 -8.07 -23.78 2.88
N ASP A 70 -8.47 -24.20 1.69
CA ASP A 70 -8.05 -25.47 1.08
C ASP A 70 -6.54 -25.51 0.81
N ALA A 71 -5.98 -24.41 0.30
CA ALA A 71 -4.55 -24.26 0.06
C ALA A 71 -3.75 -24.34 1.37
N LEU A 72 -4.23 -23.69 2.43
CA LEU A 72 -3.61 -23.78 3.75
C LEU A 72 -3.63 -25.22 4.29
N ARG A 73 -4.79 -25.88 4.25
CA ARG A 73 -4.95 -27.28 4.68
C ARG A 73 -4.02 -28.22 3.91
N SER A 74 -3.92 -28.03 2.59
CA SER A 74 -3.06 -28.84 1.73
C SER A 74 -1.57 -28.61 2.05
N ALA A 75 -1.16 -27.35 2.22
CA ALA A 75 0.21 -27.01 2.59
C ALA A 75 0.61 -27.56 3.97
N LEU A 76 -0.31 -27.54 4.96
CA LEU A 76 -0.08 -28.12 6.28
C LEU A 76 0.06 -29.64 6.22
N ARG A 77 -0.82 -30.32 5.46
CA ARG A 77 -0.75 -31.77 5.26
C ARG A 77 0.57 -32.21 4.65
N GLU A 78 1.09 -31.47 3.67
CA GLU A 78 2.42 -31.73 3.08
C GLU A 78 3.58 -31.55 4.06
N LEU A 79 3.39 -30.72 5.09
CA LEU A 79 4.34 -30.54 6.19
C LEU A 79 4.14 -31.54 7.34
N GLY A 80 3.20 -32.49 7.20
CA GLY A 80 2.87 -33.48 8.22
C GLY A 80 2.02 -32.94 9.37
N GLU A 81 1.38 -31.77 9.20
CA GLU A 81 0.52 -31.16 10.19
C GLU A 81 -0.95 -31.36 9.84
N ASP A 82 -1.76 -31.72 10.85
CA ASP A 82 -3.18 -31.99 10.70
C ASP A 82 -3.99 -30.92 11.44
N LEU A 83 -4.24 -29.80 10.74
CA LEU A 83 -5.16 -28.77 11.19
C LEU A 83 -6.48 -28.96 10.45
N GLU A 84 -7.53 -29.30 11.20
CA GLU A 84 -8.87 -29.43 10.63
C GLU A 84 -9.52 -28.05 10.47
N ILE A 85 -9.67 -27.62 9.22
CA ILE A 85 -10.43 -26.41 8.86
C ILE A 85 -11.75 -26.86 8.22
N GLU A 86 -12.86 -26.51 8.86
CA GLU A 86 -14.21 -26.76 8.39
C GLU A 86 -14.84 -25.46 7.90
N LEU A 87 -15.24 -25.42 6.64
CA LEU A 87 -16.11 -24.35 6.11
C LEU A 87 -17.56 -24.75 6.35
N VAL A 88 -18.13 -24.30 7.47
CA VAL A 88 -19.47 -24.69 7.94
C VAL A 88 -20.52 -24.21 6.94
N TRP A 89 -20.47 -22.94 6.56
CA TRP A 89 -21.37 -22.40 5.57
C TRP A 89 -20.76 -21.26 4.77
N ILE A 90 -21.29 -21.08 3.57
CA ILE A 90 -20.99 -19.94 2.70
C ILE A 90 -22.30 -19.27 2.29
N CYS A 91 -22.26 -17.97 2.01
CA CYS A 91 -23.43 -17.21 1.56
C CYS A 91 -23.14 -16.44 0.27
N GLU A 92 -23.99 -16.64 -0.75
CA GLU A 92 -23.90 -15.98 -2.06
C GLU A 92 -25.29 -15.89 -2.68
N SER A 93 -25.67 -14.73 -3.24
CA SER A 93 -27.03 -14.53 -3.76
C SER A 93 -27.17 -14.84 -5.25
N ASN A 94 -26.07 -14.89 -5.99
CA ASN A 94 -26.10 -15.27 -7.39
C ASN A 94 -26.20 -16.80 -7.56
N VAL A 95 -27.31 -17.26 -8.13
CA VAL A 95 -27.61 -18.69 -8.35
C VAL A 95 -26.54 -19.42 -9.15
N ASP A 96 -25.94 -18.79 -10.16
CA ASP A 96 -24.89 -19.43 -10.96
C ASP A 96 -23.59 -19.60 -10.14
N LYS A 97 -23.26 -18.63 -9.28
CA LYS A 97 -22.15 -18.76 -8.33
C LYS A 97 -22.44 -19.85 -7.32
N CYS A 98 -23.65 -19.92 -6.74
CA CYS A 98 -24.04 -21.00 -5.85
C CYS A 98 -23.91 -22.38 -6.52
N ARG A 99 -24.32 -22.50 -7.78
CA ARG A 99 -24.15 -23.74 -8.57
C ARG A 99 -22.67 -24.12 -8.69
N TYR A 100 -21.81 -23.16 -9.02
CA TYR A 100 -20.38 -23.39 -9.09
C TYR A 100 -19.80 -23.79 -7.73
N LEU A 101 -20.09 -23.03 -6.67
CA LEU A 101 -19.61 -23.27 -5.31
C LEU A 101 -20.04 -24.65 -4.81
N ALA A 102 -21.27 -25.08 -5.09
CA ALA A 102 -21.76 -26.41 -4.74
C ALA A 102 -20.96 -27.54 -5.40
N ASN A 103 -20.48 -27.34 -6.64
CA ASN A 103 -19.68 -28.30 -7.39
C ASN A 103 -18.20 -28.30 -6.97
N ALA A 104 -17.64 -27.10 -6.76
CA ALA A 104 -16.23 -26.87 -6.45
C ALA A 104 -15.89 -27.20 -4.99
N PHE A 105 -16.77 -26.86 -4.04
CA PHE A 105 -16.55 -27.00 -2.60
C PHE A 105 -17.56 -27.97 -1.98
N ARG A 106 -17.47 -29.24 -2.36
CA ARG A 106 -18.41 -30.29 -1.93
C ARG A 106 -18.46 -30.49 -0.41
N ASN A 107 -17.36 -30.18 0.26
CA ASN A 107 -17.23 -30.34 1.71
C ASN A 107 -17.87 -29.21 2.52
N VAL A 108 -18.31 -28.12 1.89
CA VAL A 108 -19.08 -27.07 2.57
C VAL A 108 -20.46 -27.63 2.90
N GLN A 109 -20.87 -27.54 4.16
CA GLN A 109 -22.11 -28.14 4.64
C GLN A 109 -23.34 -27.40 4.09
N TYR A 110 -23.36 -26.06 4.21
CA TYR A 110 -24.50 -25.23 3.79
C TYR A 110 -24.09 -24.10 2.84
N ILE A 111 -24.88 -23.89 1.79
CA ILE A 111 -24.72 -22.76 0.87
C ILE A 111 -25.98 -21.92 0.93
N PHE A 112 -25.94 -20.80 1.65
CA PHE A 112 -27.09 -19.91 1.82
C PHE A 112 -27.20 -18.89 0.69
N THR A 113 -28.42 -18.56 0.30
CA THR A 113 -28.68 -17.70 -0.88
C THR A 113 -28.96 -16.23 -0.56
N ASP A 114 -29.15 -15.85 0.71
CA ASP A 114 -29.42 -14.46 1.09
C ASP A 114 -28.79 -14.12 2.43
N ALA A 115 -27.86 -13.18 2.42
CA ALA A 115 -27.16 -12.72 3.62
C ALA A 115 -28.11 -12.02 4.62
N SER A 116 -29.19 -11.41 4.14
CA SER A 116 -30.21 -10.78 4.98
C SER A 116 -30.99 -11.84 5.74
N GLU A 117 -31.31 -12.97 5.10
CA GLU A 117 -31.89 -14.12 5.79
C GLU A 117 -30.89 -14.73 6.79
N VAL A 118 -29.61 -14.87 6.39
CA VAL A 118 -28.55 -15.36 7.29
C VAL A 118 -28.47 -14.51 8.56
N ALA A 119 -28.55 -13.17 8.43
CA ALA A 119 -28.58 -12.24 9.55
C ALA A 119 -29.79 -12.42 10.50
N THR A 120 -30.87 -13.06 10.07
CA THR A 120 -32.01 -13.41 10.94
C THR A 120 -31.83 -14.72 11.71
N GLY A 121 -30.87 -15.55 11.30
CA GLY A 121 -30.61 -16.89 11.84
C GLY A 121 -31.35 -18.02 11.14
N PHE A 122 -32.18 -17.73 10.14
CA PHE A 122 -32.78 -18.74 9.27
C PHE A 122 -32.64 -18.32 7.81
N ALA A 123 -32.01 -19.16 6.99
CA ALA A 123 -31.74 -18.85 5.59
C ALA A 123 -32.05 -20.00 4.65
N ARG A 124 -32.45 -19.67 3.42
CA ARG A 124 -32.65 -20.65 2.35
C ARG A 124 -31.31 -21.23 1.93
N GLU A 125 -31.20 -22.55 2.02
CA GLU A 125 -30.05 -23.31 1.58
C GLU A 125 -30.24 -23.75 0.12
N TYR A 126 -29.20 -23.58 -0.69
CA TYR A 126 -29.23 -23.70 -2.14
C TYR A 126 -29.51 -25.13 -2.63
N ARG A 127 -28.87 -26.15 -2.02
CA ARG A 127 -28.96 -27.55 -2.50
C ARG A 127 -30.32 -28.18 -2.21
N SER A 128 -30.86 -27.92 -1.02
CA SER A 128 -32.14 -28.44 -0.54
C SER A 128 -33.32 -27.57 -0.94
N GLY A 129 -33.11 -26.27 -1.18
CA GLY A 129 -34.17 -25.28 -1.38
C GLY A 129 -34.95 -24.94 -0.10
N CYS A 130 -34.62 -25.58 1.03
CA CYS A 130 -35.31 -25.41 2.31
C CYS A 130 -34.76 -24.23 3.09
N LYS A 131 -35.58 -23.63 3.95
CA LYS A 131 -35.14 -22.64 4.95
C LYS A 131 -34.61 -23.39 6.17
N LEU A 132 -33.35 -23.22 6.49
CA LEU A 132 -32.65 -23.93 7.57
C LEU A 132 -32.18 -22.96 8.65
N LEU A 133 -31.96 -23.48 9.87
CA LEU A 133 -31.27 -22.75 10.93
C LEU A 133 -29.81 -22.53 10.52
N VAL A 134 -29.31 -21.30 10.69
CA VAL A 134 -27.92 -20.95 10.40
C VAL A 134 -27.03 -21.35 11.59
N PRO A 135 -25.96 -22.14 11.39
CA PRO A 135 -24.99 -22.43 12.44
C PRO A 135 -24.16 -21.18 12.79
N PHE A 136 -24.19 -20.76 14.06
CA PHE A 136 -23.40 -19.61 14.55
C PHE A 136 -22.31 -20.00 15.55
N ASP A 137 -22.10 -21.30 15.76
CA ASP A 137 -20.97 -21.87 16.50
C ASP A 137 -19.71 -21.87 15.62
N LEU A 138 -19.23 -20.66 15.32
CA LEU A 138 -18.14 -20.38 14.38
C LEU A 138 -16.96 -19.76 15.12
N ASP A 139 -15.74 -20.17 14.75
CA ASP A 139 -14.51 -19.60 15.27
C ASP A 139 -14.10 -18.35 14.51
N GLY A 140 -14.36 -18.30 13.19
CA GLY A 140 -13.99 -17.16 12.38
C GLY A 140 -14.65 -17.13 11.01
N GLY A 141 -14.29 -16.16 10.18
CA GLY A 141 -14.78 -16.13 8.81
C GLY A 141 -14.21 -15.01 7.94
N PHE A 142 -14.72 -14.95 6.70
CA PHE A 142 -14.42 -13.91 5.74
C PHE A 142 -15.69 -13.24 5.22
N VAL A 143 -15.64 -11.92 5.01
CA VAL A 143 -16.76 -11.15 4.48
C VAL A 143 -16.28 -10.17 3.41
N GLY A 144 -16.93 -10.16 2.25
CA GLY A 144 -16.72 -9.17 1.19
C GLY A 144 -18.01 -8.55 0.72
N TYR A 145 -18.66 -7.79 1.61
CA TYR A 145 -19.97 -7.22 1.32
C TYR A 145 -19.94 -6.19 0.17
N PRO A 146 -21.07 -5.97 -0.54
CA PRO A 146 -21.10 -5.15 -1.74
C PRO A 146 -20.51 -3.75 -1.55
N CYS A 147 -19.70 -3.30 -2.49
CA CYS A 147 -19.06 -1.97 -2.47
C CYS A 147 -19.69 -0.97 -3.45
N VAL A 148 -20.94 -1.23 -3.87
CA VAL A 148 -21.63 -0.47 -4.93
C VAL A 148 -21.71 1.02 -4.59
N ASP A 149 -22.03 1.34 -3.34
CA ASP A 149 -22.20 2.73 -2.87
C ASP A 149 -20.87 3.42 -2.56
N LEU A 150 -19.78 2.65 -2.46
CA LEU A 150 -18.41 3.13 -2.25
C LEU A 150 -17.65 3.28 -3.56
N SER A 151 -18.07 2.62 -4.63
CA SER A 151 -17.34 2.53 -5.89
C SER A 151 -17.25 3.88 -6.59
N SER A 152 -16.05 4.26 -7.05
CA SER A 152 -15.85 5.45 -7.89
C SER A 152 -16.46 5.31 -9.29
N LEU A 153 -16.96 4.13 -9.63
CA LEU A 153 -17.67 3.88 -10.88
C LEU A 153 -19.17 4.17 -10.76
N ASN A 154 -19.68 4.37 -9.54
CA ASN A 154 -21.08 4.70 -9.32
C ASN A 154 -21.29 6.22 -9.35
N ASN A 155 -22.38 6.68 -9.97
CA ASN A 155 -22.72 8.11 -10.10
C ASN A 155 -23.55 8.63 -8.91
N GLY A 156 -24.11 7.74 -8.09
CA GLY A 156 -24.87 8.09 -6.89
C GLY A 156 -24.37 7.30 -5.67
N PRO A 157 -23.30 7.74 -5.00
CA PRO A 157 -22.82 7.06 -3.81
C PRO A 157 -23.84 7.23 -2.67
N GLY A 158 -24.29 6.11 -2.08
CA GLY A 158 -25.08 6.10 -0.85
C GLY A 158 -24.23 6.24 0.42
N GLN A 159 -24.88 6.52 1.55
CA GLN A 159 -24.26 6.54 2.88
C GLN A 159 -23.86 5.12 3.29
N PHE A 160 -22.69 4.97 3.90
CA PHE A 160 -22.11 3.68 4.28
C PHE A 160 -22.97 2.91 5.30
N THR A 161 -23.59 3.62 6.24
CA THR A 161 -24.41 3.05 7.31
C THR A 161 -25.89 2.92 6.95
N ASP A 162 -26.31 3.39 5.77
CA ASP A 162 -27.72 3.34 5.35
C ASP A 162 -28.10 1.95 4.84
N THR A 163 -28.96 1.25 5.58
CA THR A 163 -29.42 -0.11 5.29
C THR A 163 -30.32 -0.20 4.04
N ALA A 164 -30.80 0.92 3.52
CA ALA A 164 -31.49 0.96 2.24
C ALA A 164 -30.53 0.70 1.08
N THR A 165 -29.27 1.13 1.21
CA THR A 165 -28.22 0.95 0.20
C THR A 165 -27.67 -0.47 0.16
N ALA A 166 -27.07 -0.89 -0.96
CA ALA A 166 -26.53 -2.25 -1.09
C ALA A 166 -25.33 -2.47 -0.17
N THR A 167 -24.45 -1.46 -0.05
CA THR A 167 -23.29 -1.49 0.85
C THR A 167 -23.73 -1.47 2.31
N GLY A 168 -24.60 -0.53 2.71
CA GLY A 168 -25.01 -0.41 4.11
C GLY A 168 -25.86 -1.58 4.59
N ARG A 169 -26.69 -2.16 3.73
CA ARG A 169 -27.37 -3.44 4.03
C ARG A 169 -26.38 -4.56 4.25
N GLY A 170 -25.36 -4.66 3.38
CA GLY A 170 -24.35 -5.71 3.51
C GLY A 170 -23.50 -5.58 4.76
N TYR A 171 -23.17 -4.34 5.13
CA TYR A 171 -22.51 -4.01 6.38
C TYR A 171 -23.37 -4.36 7.60
N ALA A 172 -24.65 -3.99 7.61
CA ALA A 172 -25.57 -4.31 8.71
C ALA A 172 -25.82 -5.82 8.87
N ASN A 173 -25.95 -6.56 7.77
CA ASN A 173 -26.07 -8.02 7.79
C ASN A 173 -24.81 -8.65 8.42
N MET A 174 -23.62 -8.15 8.08
CA MET A 174 -22.36 -8.64 8.64
C MET A 174 -22.31 -8.44 10.15
N LEU A 175 -22.63 -7.23 10.63
CA LEU A 175 -22.67 -6.96 12.07
C LEU A 175 -23.68 -7.86 12.78
N SER A 176 -24.85 -8.12 12.17
CA SER A 176 -25.86 -9.02 12.74
C SER A 176 -25.36 -10.47 12.88
N VAL A 177 -24.56 -10.96 11.93
CA VAL A 177 -23.91 -12.28 12.05
C VAL A 177 -22.87 -12.26 13.18
N VAL A 178 -22.02 -11.22 13.25
CA VAL A 178 -21.03 -11.07 14.33
C VAL A 178 -21.67 -11.05 15.71
N ASP A 179 -22.82 -10.39 15.86
CA ASP A 179 -23.57 -10.30 17.11
C ASP A 179 -24.22 -11.63 17.51
N ARG A 180 -24.56 -12.48 16.54
CA ARG A 180 -25.12 -13.84 16.78
C ARG A 180 -24.04 -14.88 17.04
N CYS A 181 -22.83 -14.70 16.50
CA CYS A 181 -21.69 -15.58 16.75
C CYS A 181 -20.98 -15.19 18.05
N SER A 182 -21.50 -15.61 19.20
CA SER A 182 -20.88 -15.33 20.50
C SER A 182 -19.44 -15.87 20.62
N GLY A 183 -19.15 -16.99 19.93
CA GLY A 183 -17.83 -17.62 19.87
C GLY A 183 -16.87 -17.05 18.82
N LEU A 184 -17.27 -16.04 18.04
CA LEU A 184 -16.47 -15.56 16.92
C LEU A 184 -15.15 -14.94 17.40
N ALA A 185 -14.05 -15.63 17.14
CA ALA A 185 -12.73 -15.23 17.57
C ALA A 185 -12.04 -14.30 16.58
N PHE A 186 -12.27 -14.45 15.28
CA PHE A 186 -11.65 -13.59 14.29
C PHE A 186 -12.52 -13.37 13.04
N LEU A 187 -12.26 -12.29 12.30
CA LEU A 187 -12.96 -11.98 11.07
C LEU A 187 -12.04 -11.23 10.10
N GLY A 188 -11.94 -11.71 8.86
CA GLY A 188 -11.32 -10.97 7.76
C GLY A 188 -12.38 -10.27 6.92
N VAL A 189 -12.25 -8.96 6.70
CA VAL A 189 -13.21 -8.17 5.89
C VAL A 189 -12.50 -7.50 4.73
N GLU A 190 -12.97 -7.77 3.51
CA GLU A 190 -12.49 -7.15 2.27
C GLU A 190 -13.51 -6.14 1.75
N ASN A 191 -13.03 -5.00 1.24
CA ASN A 191 -13.85 -4.07 0.49
C ASN A 191 -13.03 -3.18 -0.47
N SER A 192 -13.68 -2.28 -1.20
CA SER A 192 -13.03 -1.30 -2.07
C SER A 192 -12.06 -0.38 -1.31
N ALA A 193 -11.02 0.11 -2.00
CA ALA A 193 -10.08 1.09 -1.42
C ALA A 193 -10.74 2.43 -1.05
N ASN A 194 -11.97 2.70 -1.52
CA ASN A 194 -12.69 3.92 -1.19
C ASN A 194 -13.23 3.93 0.25
N MET A 195 -13.16 2.81 0.98
CA MET A 195 -13.34 2.78 2.44
C MET A 195 -12.42 3.77 3.18
N TRP A 196 -11.28 4.12 2.59
CA TRP A 196 -10.27 5.01 3.15
C TRP A 196 -10.45 6.49 2.78
N ARG A 197 -11.49 6.84 2.01
CA ARG A 197 -11.76 8.22 1.60
C ARG A 197 -12.81 8.82 2.52
N LYS A 198 -12.58 10.06 2.96
CA LYS A 198 -13.62 10.87 3.58
C LYS A 198 -14.68 11.18 2.54
N ARG A 199 -15.96 11.09 2.91
CA ARG A 199 -17.08 11.33 1.99
C ARG A 199 -18.12 12.23 2.64
N LYS A 200 -18.72 13.14 1.86
CA LYS A 200 -19.83 13.99 2.32
C LYS A 200 -21.01 13.15 2.83
N GLN A 201 -21.28 12.03 2.16
CA GLN A 201 -22.36 11.09 2.50
C GLN A 201 -22.20 10.45 3.88
N ASP A 202 -20.98 10.42 4.42
CA ASP A 202 -20.67 9.85 5.73
C ASP A 202 -20.16 10.95 6.68
N GLU A 203 -20.68 12.17 6.56
CA GLU A 203 -20.32 13.30 7.45
C GLU A 203 -18.79 13.57 7.49
N TRP A 204 -18.13 13.43 6.34
CA TRP A 204 -16.67 13.58 6.19
C TRP A 204 -15.84 12.57 6.99
N ARG A 205 -16.45 11.49 7.47
CA ARG A 205 -15.75 10.34 8.05
C ARG A 205 -15.33 9.38 6.94
N ARG A 206 -14.36 8.51 7.25
CA ARG A 206 -14.03 7.38 6.36
C ARG A 206 -14.91 6.19 6.76
N PRO A 207 -15.53 5.48 5.81
CA PRO A 207 -16.24 4.23 6.10
C PRO A 207 -15.45 3.22 6.92
N ILE A 208 -14.12 3.13 6.73
CA ILE A 208 -13.27 2.23 7.51
C ILE A 208 -13.24 2.58 9.00
N ASP A 209 -13.28 3.88 9.35
CA ASP A 209 -13.28 4.31 10.75
C ASP A 209 -14.59 3.93 11.45
N LEU A 210 -15.72 4.06 10.73
CA LEU A 210 -17.05 3.65 11.21
C LEU A 210 -17.11 2.15 11.45
N GLN A 211 -16.55 1.36 10.54
CA GLN A 211 -16.46 -0.09 10.67
C GLN A 211 -15.57 -0.48 11.86
N ASP A 212 -14.34 0.05 11.94
CA ASP A 212 -13.40 -0.29 12.99
C ASP A 212 -13.93 0.10 14.39
N GLU A 213 -14.59 1.25 14.52
CA GLU A 213 -15.28 1.64 15.74
C GLU A 213 -16.37 0.65 16.15
N ALA A 214 -17.21 0.20 15.20
CA ALA A 214 -18.26 -0.77 15.47
C ALA A 214 -17.73 -2.14 15.93
N PHE A 215 -16.56 -2.57 15.43
CA PHE A 215 -15.90 -3.81 15.85
C PHE A 215 -15.20 -3.66 17.21
N ARG A 216 -14.55 -2.53 17.48
CA ARG A 216 -13.99 -2.22 18.82
C ARG A 216 -15.08 -2.23 19.88
N GLY A 217 -16.24 -1.64 19.59
CA GLY A 217 -17.42 -1.70 20.46
C GLY A 217 -17.94 -3.12 20.74
N ARG A 218 -17.54 -4.12 19.94
CA ARG A 218 -17.87 -5.55 20.08
C ARG A 218 -16.72 -6.39 20.68
N GLY A 219 -15.69 -5.75 21.22
CA GLY A 219 -14.56 -6.42 21.87
C GLY A 219 -13.52 -6.98 20.90
N PHE A 220 -13.48 -6.49 19.65
CA PHE A 220 -12.44 -6.84 18.70
C PHE A 220 -11.31 -5.81 18.70
N VAL A 221 -10.09 -6.30 18.56
CA VAL A 221 -8.96 -5.52 18.07
C VAL A 221 -9.11 -5.41 16.55
N ALA A 222 -8.93 -4.22 15.99
CA ALA A 222 -9.07 -3.94 14.57
C ALA A 222 -7.73 -3.54 13.96
N SER A 223 -7.30 -4.23 12.89
CA SER A 223 -6.13 -3.84 12.09
C SER A 223 -6.53 -3.73 10.61
N SER A 224 -6.60 -2.50 10.10
CA SER A 224 -7.14 -2.20 8.76
C SER A 224 -6.06 -1.67 7.83
N HIS A 225 -6.02 -2.18 6.60
CA HIS A 225 -4.97 -1.90 5.61
C HIS A 225 -5.54 -1.61 4.23
N CYS A 226 -4.98 -0.62 3.52
CA CYS A 226 -5.23 -0.44 2.09
C CYS A 226 -4.04 -0.98 1.29
N VAL A 227 -4.18 -2.19 0.76
CA VAL A 227 -3.12 -2.89 0.01
C VAL A 227 -3.53 -3.19 -1.42
N SER A 228 -2.55 -3.38 -2.30
CA SER A 228 -2.75 -3.82 -3.68
C SER A 228 -2.30 -5.27 -3.91
N ALA A 229 -2.97 -5.96 -4.83
CA ALA A 229 -2.61 -7.33 -5.25
C ALA A 229 -1.11 -7.52 -5.57
N HIS A 230 -0.49 -6.59 -6.30
CA HIS A 230 0.95 -6.63 -6.61
C HIS A 230 1.91 -6.63 -5.42
N GLU A 231 1.46 -6.19 -4.24
CA GLU A 231 2.26 -6.26 -3.02
C GLU A 231 2.32 -7.69 -2.45
N PHE A 232 1.43 -8.59 -2.91
CA PHE A 232 1.31 -9.98 -2.48
C PHE A 232 1.56 -10.96 -3.62
N GLY A 233 2.20 -10.50 -4.70
CA GLY A 233 2.69 -11.34 -5.80
C GLY A 233 2.01 -11.07 -7.14
N PRO A 234 0.67 -11.20 -7.29
CA PRO A 234 0.01 -11.08 -8.59
C PRO A 234 0.28 -9.73 -9.25
N PRO A 235 0.69 -9.65 -10.53
CA PRO A 235 1.16 -8.40 -11.14
C PRO A 235 -0.01 -7.51 -11.58
N GLN A 236 -0.79 -7.07 -10.61
CA GLN A 236 -1.98 -6.26 -10.79
C GLN A 236 -2.08 -5.14 -9.75
N SER A 237 -2.37 -3.94 -10.25
CA SER A 237 -2.72 -2.77 -9.46
C SER A 237 -4.21 -2.79 -9.13
N ARG A 238 -4.56 -3.55 -8.08
CA ARG A 238 -5.89 -3.64 -7.52
C ARG A 238 -5.84 -3.34 -6.04
N ARG A 239 -6.04 -2.07 -5.70
CA ARG A 239 -6.14 -1.59 -4.31
C ARG A 239 -7.48 -1.98 -3.70
N ARG A 240 -7.43 -2.55 -2.49
CA ARG A 240 -8.57 -2.96 -1.67
C ARG A 240 -8.30 -2.64 -0.21
N SER A 241 -9.37 -2.50 0.56
CA SER A 241 -9.34 -2.42 2.01
C SER A 241 -9.42 -3.84 2.57
N TRP A 242 -8.53 -4.17 3.48
CA TRP A 242 -8.50 -5.43 4.20
C TRP A 242 -8.46 -5.13 5.69
N SER A 243 -9.44 -5.63 6.43
CA SER A 243 -9.60 -5.38 7.86
C SER A 243 -9.53 -6.73 8.59
N LEU A 244 -8.63 -6.83 9.55
CA LEU A 244 -8.39 -8.02 10.35
C LEU A 244 -8.91 -7.73 11.76
N TYR A 245 -9.98 -8.42 12.14
CA TYR A 245 -10.58 -8.30 13.46
C TYR A 245 -10.27 -9.53 14.29
N LEU A 246 -9.78 -9.34 15.52
CA LEU A 246 -9.45 -10.40 16.46
C LEU A 246 -10.14 -10.11 17.80
N ARG A 247 -11.06 -10.98 18.23
CA ARG A 247 -11.74 -10.90 19.52
C ARG A 247 -10.77 -11.35 20.60
N ARG A 248 -10.57 -10.52 21.64
CA ARG A 248 -9.60 -10.80 22.70
C ARG A 248 -10.25 -11.25 24.00
N GLY A 249 -9.61 -12.21 24.69
CA GLY A 249 -10.10 -12.77 25.96
C GLY A 249 -9.44 -12.23 27.24
N ALA A 250 -8.30 -11.50 27.16
CA ALA A 250 -7.53 -11.00 28.32
C ALA A 250 -6.78 -9.69 27.97
N PRO A 251 -6.17 -8.92 28.90
CA PRO A 251 -5.86 -7.49 28.79
C PRO A 251 -4.39 -7.10 28.45
N ASP A 252 -3.71 -7.73 27.47
CA ASP A 252 -2.53 -7.09 26.84
C ASP A 252 -2.88 -5.68 26.29
N SER A 253 -1.96 -4.80 25.89
CA SER A 253 -2.44 -3.53 25.32
C SER A 253 -3.14 -3.79 23.97
N GLU A 254 -4.33 -3.22 23.73
CA GLU A 254 -5.05 -3.33 22.44
C GLU A 254 -4.12 -3.00 21.27
N LEU A 255 -3.28 -1.98 21.47
CA LEU A 255 -2.24 -1.53 20.56
C LEU A 255 -1.23 -2.63 20.22
N GLN A 256 -0.77 -3.45 21.17
CA GLN A 256 0.17 -4.53 20.87
C GLN A 256 -0.44 -5.59 19.97
N ALA A 257 -1.71 -5.93 20.18
CA ALA A 257 -2.41 -6.89 19.34
C ALA A 257 -2.65 -6.32 17.93
N GLU A 258 -3.00 -5.03 17.82
CA GLU A 258 -3.16 -4.35 16.54
C GLU A 258 -1.83 -4.31 15.75
N VAL A 259 -0.73 -3.99 16.44
CA VAL A 259 0.63 -4.00 15.87
C VAL A 259 1.01 -5.42 15.44
N ALA A 260 0.75 -6.44 16.25
CA ALA A 260 1.06 -7.83 15.91
C ALA A 260 0.29 -8.31 14.66
N LEU A 261 -1.00 -7.98 14.56
CA LEU A 261 -1.82 -8.25 13.37
C LEU A 261 -1.27 -7.54 12.14
N SER A 262 -0.97 -6.24 12.27
CA SER A 262 -0.43 -5.42 11.19
C SER A 262 0.91 -5.94 10.70
N ASP A 263 1.87 -6.12 11.60
CA ASP A 263 3.23 -6.56 11.28
C ASP A 263 3.23 -7.93 10.63
N LEU A 264 2.44 -8.87 11.17
CA LEU A 264 2.36 -10.20 10.61
C LEU A 264 1.69 -10.19 9.23
N PHE A 265 0.56 -9.49 9.06
CA PHE A 265 -0.13 -9.40 7.78
C PHE A 265 0.75 -8.77 6.70
N LEU A 266 1.36 -7.62 7.00
CA LEU A 266 2.22 -6.91 6.06
C LEU A 266 3.54 -7.66 5.82
N SER A 267 3.97 -8.53 6.74
CA SER A 267 5.14 -9.39 6.50
C SER A 267 4.93 -10.32 5.31
N PHE A 268 3.68 -10.68 4.94
CA PHE A 268 3.37 -11.53 3.79
C PHE A 268 3.53 -10.84 2.44
N ARG A 269 3.81 -9.53 2.41
CA ARG A 269 4.20 -8.86 1.17
C ARG A 269 5.39 -9.57 0.53
N CYS A 270 5.36 -9.73 -0.79
CA CYS A 270 6.38 -10.45 -1.53
C CYS A 270 6.74 -9.76 -2.84
N SER A 271 7.78 -10.26 -3.49
CA SER A 271 8.23 -9.74 -4.78
C SER A 271 7.16 -9.91 -5.84
N LEU A 272 7.04 -8.90 -6.71
CA LEU A 272 6.16 -8.93 -7.87
C LEU A 272 6.45 -10.15 -8.75
N MET A 273 5.40 -10.86 -9.16
CA MET A 273 5.50 -11.89 -10.18
C MET A 273 5.88 -11.27 -11.52
N CYS A 274 6.78 -11.90 -12.26
CA CYS A 274 7.04 -11.45 -13.61
C CYS A 274 5.78 -11.61 -14.46
N LEU A 275 5.29 -10.50 -15.03
CA LEU A 275 4.13 -10.47 -15.90
C LEU A 275 4.32 -11.39 -17.11
N ASP A 276 5.54 -11.47 -17.65
CA ASP A 276 5.87 -12.30 -18.80
C ASP A 276 5.52 -13.77 -18.55
N ARG A 277 5.74 -14.28 -17.33
CA ARG A 277 5.40 -15.68 -16.97
C ARG A 277 3.90 -15.97 -17.01
N ILE A 278 3.08 -14.96 -16.78
CA ILE A 278 1.62 -15.10 -16.89
C ILE A 278 1.20 -15.05 -18.36
N LEU A 279 1.85 -14.20 -19.16
CA LEU A 279 1.48 -13.92 -20.54
C LEU A 279 2.15 -14.83 -21.59
N GLU A 280 3.18 -15.58 -21.23
CA GLU A 280 3.85 -16.55 -22.13
C GLU A 280 2.99 -17.79 -22.43
N GLN A 281 1.85 -17.95 -21.77
CA GLN A 281 0.97 -19.09 -22.02
C GLN A 281 0.28 -18.97 -23.38
N PRO A 282 0.23 -20.07 -24.17
CA PRO A 282 -0.39 -20.05 -25.49
C PRO A 282 -1.86 -19.65 -25.36
N ALA A 283 -2.21 -18.50 -25.93
CA ALA A 283 -3.57 -17.99 -25.94
C ALA A 283 -4.45 -18.92 -26.81
N LYS A 284 -5.63 -19.29 -26.29
CA LYS A 284 -6.66 -19.91 -27.11
C LYS A 284 -7.07 -18.91 -28.20
N PRO A 285 -7.18 -19.31 -29.48
CA PRO A 285 -7.58 -18.41 -30.54
C PRO A 285 -8.93 -17.76 -30.21
N ALA A 286 -8.99 -16.43 -30.31
CA ALA A 286 -10.19 -15.67 -29.96
C ALA A 286 -11.37 -16.06 -30.85
N ALA A 287 -12.57 -16.16 -30.27
CA ALA A 287 -13.79 -16.33 -31.04
C ALA A 287 -13.98 -15.15 -32.00
N LYS A 288 -14.50 -15.42 -33.21
CA LYS A 288 -14.73 -14.38 -34.23
C LYS A 288 -15.67 -13.29 -33.67
N PRO A 289 -15.40 -12.00 -33.92
CA PRO A 289 -16.26 -10.92 -33.46
C PRO A 289 -17.69 -11.08 -34.00
N GLY A 290 -18.68 -10.98 -33.10
CA GLY A 290 -20.06 -10.76 -33.50
C GLY A 290 -20.21 -9.39 -34.18
N LYS A 291 -20.92 -9.32 -35.30
CA LYS A 291 -21.18 -8.06 -36.01
C LYS A 291 -22.04 -7.13 -35.14
N SER A 292 -21.46 -6.07 -34.55
CA SER A 292 -22.24 -5.04 -33.87
C SER A 292 -22.75 -4.00 -34.89
N LYS A 293 -24.06 -3.75 -34.94
CA LYS A 293 -24.62 -2.60 -35.67
C LYS A 293 -24.21 -1.31 -34.95
N HIS A 294 -23.42 -0.44 -35.59
CA HIS A 294 -23.03 0.85 -35.02
C HIS A 294 -23.71 2.02 -35.76
N ASN A 295 -24.31 2.92 -34.99
CA ASN A 295 -24.83 4.22 -35.42
C ASN A 295 -23.69 5.23 -35.66
N LEU A 296 -23.85 6.08 -36.68
CA LEU A 296 -22.79 6.92 -37.30
C LEU A 296 -22.52 8.28 -36.61
N ASP A 297 -23.26 8.69 -35.57
CA ASP A 297 -23.08 10.00 -34.91
C ASP A 297 -22.22 9.96 -33.64
N CYS A 298 -20.93 9.67 -33.82
CA CYS A 298 -20.01 9.45 -32.72
C CYS A 298 -19.20 10.72 -32.39
N LYS A 299 -19.42 11.33 -31.20
CA LYS A 299 -18.65 12.49 -30.70
C LYS A 299 -17.21 12.17 -30.25
N TRP A 300 -16.90 10.90 -30.01
CA TRP A 300 -15.62 10.47 -29.41
C TRP A 300 -14.35 10.67 -30.26
N PRO A 301 -14.34 10.66 -31.60
CA PRO A 301 -13.12 10.89 -32.39
C PRO A 301 -12.48 12.26 -32.08
N LYS A 302 -13.30 13.31 -31.92
CA LYS A 302 -12.84 14.65 -31.54
C LYS A 302 -12.19 14.66 -30.15
N GLN A 303 -12.72 13.88 -29.21
CA GLN A 303 -12.14 13.73 -27.88
C GLN A 303 -10.77 13.06 -27.94
N PHE A 304 -10.61 11.96 -28.70
CA PHE A 304 -9.30 11.30 -28.84
C PHE A 304 -8.28 12.16 -29.57
N LEU A 305 -8.71 12.96 -30.56
CA LEU A 305 -7.84 13.92 -31.23
C LEU A 305 -7.34 14.99 -30.25
N SER A 306 -8.23 15.54 -29.42
CA SER A 306 -7.85 16.48 -28.35
C SER A 306 -6.85 15.88 -27.36
N LEU A 307 -7.03 14.61 -26.96
CA LEU A 307 -6.08 13.90 -26.11
C LEU A 307 -4.73 13.65 -26.80
N ALA A 308 -4.73 13.26 -28.07
CA ALA A 308 -3.51 13.09 -28.85
C ALA A 308 -2.77 14.42 -29.04
N LYS A 309 -3.50 15.53 -29.22
CA LYS A 309 -2.96 16.88 -29.25
C LYS A 309 -2.31 17.26 -27.91
N ALA A 310 -2.95 16.92 -26.78
CA ALA A 310 -2.35 17.13 -25.46
C ALA A 310 -1.06 16.32 -25.23
N LEU A 311 -0.90 15.18 -25.91
CA LEU A 311 0.35 14.41 -25.93
C LEU A 311 1.39 14.94 -26.93
N GLY A 312 1.05 15.92 -27.77
CA GLY A 312 1.90 16.34 -28.90
C GLY A 312 2.02 15.26 -30.00
N LYS A 313 1.06 14.33 -30.07
CA LYS A 313 1.06 13.17 -30.98
C LYS A 313 -0.08 13.18 -32.00
N GLU A 314 -0.69 14.34 -32.25
CA GLU A 314 -1.84 14.48 -33.18
C GLU A 314 -1.54 13.90 -34.57
N ALA A 315 -0.40 14.27 -35.16
CA ALA A 315 0.02 13.79 -36.48
C ALA A 315 0.27 12.26 -36.54
N GLN A 316 0.55 11.63 -35.38
CA GLN A 316 0.89 10.22 -35.28
C GLN A 316 -0.34 9.33 -35.04
N LEU A 317 -1.47 9.92 -34.63
CA LEU A 317 -2.69 9.18 -34.29
C LEU A 317 -3.24 8.37 -35.47
N ALA A 318 -3.33 8.98 -36.66
CA ALA A 318 -3.87 8.30 -37.85
C ALA A 318 -3.02 7.09 -38.27
N GLU A 319 -1.69 7.19 -38.17
CA GLU A 319 -0.77 6.09 -38.42
C GLU A 319 -0.91 4.99 -37.36
N LYS A 320 -0.94 5.35 -36.08
CA LYS A 320 -1.10 4.36 -35.00
C LYS A 320 -2.43 3.62 -35.08
N LEU A 321 -3.51 4.31 -35.48
CA LEU A 321 -4.81 3.66 -35.74
C LEU A 321 -4.70 2.58 -36.81
N ARG A 322 -4.04 2.87 -37.94
CA ARG A 322 -3.81 1.89 -39.00
C ARG A 322 -2.98 0.70 -38.51
N GLN A 323 -1.93 0.96 -37.72
CA GLN A 323 -1.10 -0.10 -37.12
C GLN A 323 -1.94 -1.03 -36.21
N VAL A 324 -2.77 -0.48 -35.33
CA VAL A 324 -3.62 -1.28 -34.43
C VAL A 324 -4.66 -2.07 -35.24
N GLN A 325 -5.25 -1.49 -36.29
CA GLN A 325 -6.18 -2.20 -37.18
C GLN A 325 -5.52 -3.37 -37.92
N GLN A 326 -4.28 -3.20 -38.38
CA GLN A 326 -3.51 -4.25 -39.04
C GLN A 326 -3.19 -5.44 -38.13
N ARG A 327 -3.23 -5.26 -36.79
CA ARG A 327 -3.08 -6.38 -35.84
C ARG A 327 -4.30 -7.33 -35.82
N GLN A 328 -5.39 -7.00 -36.51
CA GLN A 328 -6.60 -7.83 -36.63
C GLN A 328 -7.20 -8.24 -35.27
N LEU A 329 -7.07 -7.38 -34.26
CA LEU A 329 -7.67 -7.60 -32.95
C LEU A 329 -9.20 -7.46 -33.06
N SER A 330 -9.94 -8.28 -32.32
CA SER A 330 -11.42 -8.23 -32.24
C SER A 330 -11.92 -7.02 -31.42
N LEU A 331 -11.64 -5.81 -31.93
CA LEU A 331 -11.93 -4.52 -31.31
C LEU A 331 -12.95 -3.72 -32.14
N THR A 332 -13.81 -2.96 -31.47
CA THR A 332 -14.67 -1.95 -32.11
C THR A 332 -13.83 -0.75 -32.57
N PRO A 333 -14.35 0.10 -33.49
CA PRO A 333 -13.62 1.30 -33.93
C PRO A 333 -13.19 2.22 -32.78
N ARG A 334 -14.03 2.38 -31.75
CA ARG A 334 -13.70 3.18 -30.56
C ARG A 334 -12.60 2.52 -29.73
N GLU A 335 -12.67 1.21 -29.54
CA GLU A 335 -11.66 0.43 -28.82
C GLU A 335 -10.29 0.49 -29.51
N VAL A 336 -10.25 0.49 -30.84
CA VAL A 336 -9.03 0.72 -31.63
C VAL A 336 -8.43 2.10 -31.32
N HIS A 337 -9.25 3.15 -31.23
CA HIS A 337 -8.77 4.49 -30.86
C HIS A 337 -8.20 4.55 -29.44
N VAL A 338 -8.86 3.89 -28.49
CA VAL A 338 -8.36 3.74 -27.12
C VAL A 338 -6.96 3.10 -27.12
N VAL A 339 -6.80 1.98 -27.82
CA VAL A 339 -5.53 1.26 -27.88
C VAL A 339 -4.45 2.06 -28.60
N ALA A 340 -4.77 2.74 -29.69
CA ALA A 340 -3.82 3.60 -30.41
C ALA A 340 -3.35 4.78 -29.56
N LEU A 341 -4.25 5.44 -28.84
CA LEU A 341 -3.90 6.54 -27.95
C LEU A 341 -3.04 6.07 -26.77
N ALA A 342 -3.40 4.93 -26.16
CA ALA A 342 -2.59 4.31 -25.11
C ALA A 342 -1.18 3.93 -25.60
N ALA A 343 -1.07 3.44 -26.83
CA ALA A 343 0.20 3.09 -27.43
C ALA A 343 1.11 4.32 -27.63
N LEU A 344 0.56 5.42 -28.17
CA LEU A 344 1.30 6.68 -28.34
C LEU A 344 1.78 7.28 -27.01
N GLU A 345 0.97 7.15 -25.96
CA GLU A 345 1.34 7.59 -24.62
C GLU A 345 2.53 6.78 -24.09
N LEU A 346 2.47 5.44 -24.19
CA LEU A 346 3.55 4.55 -23.75
C LEU A 346 4.85 4.79 -24.53
N GLU A 347 4.75 5.06 -25.83
CA GLU A 347 5.89 5.45 -26.67
C GLU A 347 6.50 6.80 -26.24
N THR A 348 5.66 7.75 -25.79
CA THR A 348 6.14 9.04 -25.23
C THR A 348 6.94 8.82 -23.94
N ARG A 349 6.68 7.71 -23.23
CA ARG A 349 7.45 7.24 -22.07
C ARG A 349 8.60 6.29 -22.43
N GLN A 350 8.96 6.21 -23.72
CA GLN A 350 10.04 5.37 -24.25
C GLN A 350 9.82 3.86 -24.03
N VAL A 351 8.56 3.39 -23.97
CA VAL A 351 8.25 1.97 -23.92
C VAL A 351 8.14 1.42 -25.34
N ASP A 352 9.02 0.49 -25.71
CA ASP A 352 8.93 -0.25 -26.97
C ASP A 352 7.84 -1.32 -26.87
N LEU A 353 6.68 -1.06 -27.49
CA LEU A 353 5.50 -1.94 -27.39
C LEU A 353 5.60 -3.20 -28.25
N ASP A 354 6.58 -3.31 -29.14
CA ASP A 354 6.82 -4.54 -29.91
C ASP A 354 7.76 -5.48 -29.15
N ARG A 355 8.56 -4.96 -28.21
CA ARG A 355 9.44 -5.77 -27.36
C ARG A 355 8.91 -6.01 -25.94
N ASN A 356 8.20 -5.03 -25.37
CA ASN A 356 7.74 -5.10 -23.99
C ASN A 356 6.29 -5.58 -23.89
N LEU A 357 6.04 -6.49 -22.94
CA LEU A 357 4.71 -6.96 -22.62
C LEU A 357 3.99 -5.96 -21.70
N VAL A 358 3.07 -5.19 -22.27
CA VAL A 358 2.23 -4.25 -21.53
C VAL A 358 0.77 -4.64 -21.71
N VAL A 359 -0.02 -4.52 -20.64
CA VAL A 359 -1.46 -4.75 -20.68
C VAL A 359 -2.19 -3.41 -20.74
N ILE A 360 -2.83 -3.15 -21.87
CA ILE A 360 -3.64 -1.96 -22.13
C ILE A 360 -5.10 -2.31 -21.83
N GLN A 361 -5.72 -1.59 -20.89
CA GLN A 361 -7.16 -1.69 -20.63
C GLN A 361 -7.95 -0.96 -21.72
N VAL A 362 -8.88 -1.70 -22.34
CA VAL A 362 -9.73 -1.22 -23.42
C VAL A 362 -11.15 -1.04 -22.86
N ASP A 363 -11.39 0.07 -22.17
CA ASP A 363 -12.72 0.41 -21.66
C ASP A 363 -13.24 1.74 -22.21
N GLN A 364 -14.54 1.95 -22.07
CA GLN A 364 -15.21 3.18 -22.51
C GLN A 364 -14.83 4.40 -21.66
N ASN A 365 -14.23 4.18 -20.48
CA ASN A 365 -13.87 5.22 -19.53
C ASN A 365 -12.40 5.61 -19.62
N PHE A 366 -11.74 5.35 -20.77
CA PHE A 366 -10.31 5.57 -20.97
C PHE A 366 -9.81 6.94 -20.46
N GLY A 367 -10.60 8.00 -20.62
CA GLY A 367 -10.26 9.34 -20.10
C GLY A 367 -10.07 9.43 -18.57
N ARG A 368 -10.67 8.54 -17.77
CA ARG A 368 -10.46 8.44 -16.32
C ARG A 368 -9.35 7.44 -15.94
N SER A 369 -9.03 6.51 -16.83
CA SER A 369 -8.12 5.38 -16.60
C SER A 369 -6.69 5.64 -17.11
N TRP A 370 -6.49 6.76 -17.81
CA TRP A 370 -5.30 7.14 -18.60
C TRP A 370 -3.96 7.01 -17.85
N HIS A 371 -3.93 7.18 -16.53
CA HIS A 371 -2.70 7.19 -15.74
C HIS A 371 -2.19 5.83 -15.21
N ARG A 372 -2.79 4.70 -15.60
CA ARG A 372 -2.56 3.42 -14.88
C ARG A 372 -1.66 2.40 -15.55
N SER A 373 -1.26 2.58 -16.80
CA SER A 373 -0.24 1.73 -17.43
C SER A 373 1.12 2.08 -16.82
N ASN A 374 1.50 1.33 -15.79
CA ASN A 374 2.77 1.49 -15.10
C ASN A 374 3.85 0.69 -15.86
N PRO A 375 4.96 1.30 -16.27
CA PRO A 375 6.08 0.58 -16.93
C PRO A 375 6.71 -0.51 -16.05
N GLN A 376 6.34 -0.62 -14.77
CA GLN A 376 6.83 -1.65 -13.84
C GLN A 376 6.21 -3.04 -14.03
N ASN A 377 5.71 -3.40 -15.22
CA ASN A 377 5.07 -4.70 -15.48
C ASN A 377 3.88 -5.01 -14.55
N VAL A 378 3.14 -3.98 -14.12
CA VAL A 378 1.93 -4.12 -13.29
C VAL A 378 0.71 -3.82 -14.14
N THR A 379 -0.17 -4.80 -14.27
CA THR A 379 -1.43 -4.66 -15.00
C THR A 379 -2.43 -3.78 -14.24
N PRO A 380 -3.31 -3.04 -14.93
CA PRO A 380 -4.40 -2.33 -14.25
C PRO A 380 -5.40 -3.33 -13.64
N CYS A 381 -6.24 -2.85 -12.72
CA CYS A 381 -7.33 -3.66 -12.15
C CYS A 381 -8.18 -4.30 -13.25
N ILE A 382 -8.31 -5.62 -13.23
CA ILE A 382 -9.22 -6.33 -14.13
C ILE A 382 -10.67 -6.03 -13.69
N ILE A 383 -11.53 -5.72 -14.65
CA ILE A 383 -12.98 -5.54 -14.46
C ILE A 383 -13.74 -6.64 -15.23
N PRO A 384 -14.91 -7.10 -14.75
CA PRO A 384 -15.63 -8.25 -15.30
C PRO A 384 -15.83 -8.21 -16.82
N LYS A 385 -16.23 -7.05 -17.35
CA LYS A 385 -16.55 -6.84 -18.78
C LYS A 385 -15.41 -6.16 -19.55
N GLY A 386 -14.25 -5.97 -18.92
CA GLY A 386 -13.11 -5.29 -19.54
C GLY A 386 -12.46 -6.13 -20.63
N LYS A 387 -12.14 -5.48 -21.75
CA LYS A 387 -11.19 -6.01 -22.73
C LYS A 387 -9.80 -5.47 -22.42
N TYR A 388 -8.80 -6.29 -22.68
CA TYR A 388 -7.41 -5.94 -22.43
C TYR A 388 -6.58 -6.41 -23.62
N VAL A 389 -5.70 -5.53 -24.10
CA VAL A 389 -4.74 -5.84 -25.15
C VAL A 389 -3.38 -6.03 -24.51
N VAL A 390 -2.77 -7.16 -24.80
CA VAL A 390 -1.38 -7.47 -24.47
C VAL A 390 -0.53 -7.06 -25.66
N THR A 391 0.44 -6.17 -25.44
CA THR A 391 1.44 -5.76 -26.46
C THR A 391 2.60 -6.76 -26.49
N GLY A 392 3.62 -6.50 -27.30
CA GLY A 392 4.78 -7.37 -27.52
C GLY A 392 4.90 -7.80 -28.99
N PRO A 393 5.67 -8.87 -29.29
CA PRO A 393 5.84 -9.35 -30.66
C PRO A 393 4.51 -9.77 -31.30
N HIS A 394 3.58 -10.24 -30.48
CA HIS A 394 2.26 -10.73 -30.87
C HIS A 394 1.17 -10.04 -30.06
N TRP A 395 0.71 -8.89 -30.56
CA TRP A 395 -0.42 -8.18 -29.96
C TRP A 395 -1.65 -9.09 -29.95
N ARG A 396 -2.30 -9.22 -28.80
CA ARG A 396 -3.47 -10.10 -28.64
C ARG A 396 -4.39 -9.62 -27.54
N LEU A 397 -5.60 -10.18 -27.49
CA LEU A 397 -6.48 -10.00 -26.35
C LEU A 397 -6.03 -10.89 -25.18
N LEU A 398 -6.10 -10.34 -23.98
CA LEU A 398 -5.85 -11.07 -22.74
C LEU A 398 -6.94 -12.13 -22.53
N GLY A 399 -6.53 -13.38 -22.38
CA GLY A 399 -7.39 -14.53 -22.15
C GLY A 399 -7.99 -14.57 -20.75
N THR A 400 -9.07 -15.33 -20.57
CA THR A 400 -9.77 -15.48 -19.28
C THR A 400 -8.90 -16.14 -18.21
N ARG A 401 -8.10 -17.16 -18.56
CA ARG A 401 -7.12 -17.76 -17.64
C ARG A 401 -6.11 -16.74 -17.11
N GLU A 402 -5.55 -15.94 -18.01
CA GLU A 402 -4.55 -14.93 -17.65
C GLU A 402 -5.15 -13.87 -16.73
N LYS A 403 -6.39 -13.44 -16.99
CA LYS A 403 -7.13 -12.55 -16.08
C LYS A 403 -7.25 -13.14 -14.67
N CYS A 404 -7.53 -14.45 -14.55
CA CYS A 404 -7.61 -15.13 -13.25
C CYS A 404 -6.24 -15.19 -12.56
N MET A 405 -5.18 -15.50 -13.31
CA MET A 405 -3.81 -15.52 -12.79
C MET A 405 -3.35 -14.13 -12.32
N LEU A 406 -3.76 -13.05 -12.99
CA LEU A 406 -3.51 -11.68 -12.54
C LEU A 406 -4.20 -11.35 -11.20
N GLN A 407 -5.20 -12.14 -10.77
CA GLN A 407 -5.81 -12.07 -9.43
C GLN A 407 -5.18 -13.01 -8.40
N GLY A 408 -4.17 -13.79 -8.80
CA GLY A 408 -3.57 -14.83 -7.96
C GLY A 408 -4.36 -16.13 -7.93
N VAL A 409 -5.23 -16.38 -8.91
CA VAL A 409 -5.86 -17.69 -9.14
C VAL A 409 -5.08 -18.38 -10.26
N GLY A 410 -4.13 -19.24 -9.88
CA GLY A 410 -3.20 -19.89 -10.77
C GLY A 410 -3.85 -20.99 -11.63
N LEU A 411 -3.05 -21.56 -12.53
CA LEU A 411 -3.48 -22.72 -13.32
C LEU A 411 -3.85 -23.93 -12.45
N GLU A 412 -3.11 -24.12 -11.35
CA GLU A 412 -3.37 -25.19 -10.38
C GLU A 412 -4.78 -25.05 -9.82
N GLU A 413 -5.17 -23.86 -9.35
CA GLU A 413 -6.53 -23.63 -8.85
C GLU A 413 -7.59 -23.78 -9.96
N ILE A 414 -7.34 -23.23 -11.15
CA ILE A 414 -8.26 -23.36 -12.30
C ILE A 414 -8.56 -24.83 -12.59
N GLN A 415 -7.54 -25.69 -12.52
CA GLN A 415 -7.66 -27.13 -12.74
C GLN A 415 -8.30 -27.86 -11.54
N SER A 416 -7.79 -27.63 -10.33
CA SER A 416 -8.25 -28.29 -9.10
C SER A 416 -9.73 -28.03 -8.83
N TYR A 417 -10.21 -26.82 -9.10
CA TYR A 417 -11.62 -26.46 -8.94
C TYR A 417 -12.43 -26.63 -10.23
N SER A 418 -11.84 -27.25 -11.26
CA SER A 418 -12.50 -27.51 -12.55
C SER A 418 -13.22 -26.29 -13.11
N MET A 419 -12.60 -25.11 -12.96
CA MET A 419 -13.26 -23.83 -13.25
C MET A 419 -13.72 -23.78 -14.70
N GLU A 420 -12.92 -24.25 -15.65
CA GLU A 420 -13.27 -24.24 -17.07
C GLU A 420 -14.39 -25.21 -17.45
N LYS A 421 -14.62 -26.23 -16.60
CA LYS A 421 -15.73 -27.15 -16.77
C LYS A 421 -17.04 -26.52 -16.31
N TYR A 422 -16.99 -25.72 -15.26
CA TYR A 422 -18.18 -25.22 -14.57
C TYR A 422 -18.49 -23.75 -14.87
N LEU A 423 -17.53 -22.98 -15.37
CA LEU A 423 -17.63 -21.55 -15.63
C LEU A 423 -17.49 -21.26 -17.12
N SER A 424 -18.39 -20.44 -17.63
CA SER A 424 -18.25 -19.80 -18.93
C SER A 424 -17.12 -18.76 -18.93
N ASP A 425 -16.64 -18.37 -20.11
CA ASP A 425 -15.65 -17.28 -20.25
C ASP A 425 -16.11 -15.97 -19.60
N ALA A 426 -17.41 -15.67 -19.67
CA ALA A 426 -17.98 -14.49 -19.03
C ALA A 426 -17.90 -14.58 -17.50
N GLN A 427 -18.15 -15.77 -16.94
CA GLN A 427 -18.06 -16.02 -15.50
C GLN A 427 -16.62 -16.06 -15.00
N LEU A 428 -15.68 -16.62 -15.76
CA LEU A 428 -14.24 -16.53 -15.48
C LEU A 428 -13.75 -15.08 -15.49
N SER A 429 -14.23 -14.28 -16.44
CA SER A 429 -13.92 -12.85 -16.50
C SER A 429 -14.55 -12.10 -15.31
N ASP A 430 -15.76 -12.45 -14.90
CA ASP A 430 -16.40 -11.91 -13.69
C ASP A 430 -15.61 -12.25 -12.42
N MET A 431 -15.18 -13.50 -12.28
CA MET A 431 -14.30 -13.94 -11.21
C MET A 431 -13.02 -13.11 -11.18
N ALA A 432 -12.35 -12.95 -12.31
CA ALA A 432 -11.16 -12.13 -12.38
C ALA A 432 -11.39 -10.65 -12.05
N GLY A 433 -12.62 -10.12 -12.15
CA GLY A 433 -12.93 -8.73 -11.80
C GLY A 433 -13.38 -8.54 -10.35
N ASN A 434 -14.16 -9.49 -9.84
CA ASN A 434 -14.93 -9.34 -8.61
C ASN A 434 -14.45 -10.21 -7.44
N ALA A 435 -13.74 -11.32 -7.70
CA ALA A 435 -13.22 -12.18 -6.63
C ALA A 435 -12.21 -11.44 -5.74
N PHE A 436 -11.91 -11.97 -4.55
CA PHE A 436 -10.80 -11.47 -3.76
C PHE A 436 -9.47 -11.78 -4.44
N CYS A 437 -8.41 -11.09 -4.03
CA CYS A 437 -7.06 -11.52 -4.37
C CYS A 437 -6.69 -12.69 -3.44
N ALA A 438 -6.53 -13.89 -4.01
CA ALA A 438 -6.39 -15.11 -3.23
C ALA A 438 -5.15 -15.12 -2.30
N PRO A 439 -3.96 -14.65 -2.74
CA PRO A 439 -2.81 -14.49 -1.84
C PRO A 439 -3.05 -13.55 -0.65
N ILE A 440 -3.80 -12.45 -0.84
CA ILE A 440 -4.11 -11.54 0.27
C ILE A 440 -5.08 -12.20 1.25
N CYS A 441 -6.09 -12.91 0.75
CA CYS A 441 -7.02 -13.65 1.59
C CYS A 441 -6.31 -14.70 2.45
N LEU A 442 -5.39 -15.45 1.84
CA LEU A 442 -4.56 -16.43 2.54
C LEU A 442 -3.60 -15.78 3.56
N ALA A 443 -2.98 -14.65 3.23
CA ALA A 443 -2.17 -13.89 4.18
C ALA A 443 -2.99 -13.43 5.40
N ALA A 444 -4.21 -12.96 5.16
CA ALA A 444 -5.14 -12.59 6.23
C ALA A 444 -5.52 -13.81 7.09
N LEU A 445 -5.85 -14.96 6.48
CA LEU A 445 -6.19 -16.19 7.21
C LEU A 445 -5.02 -16.65 8.10
N LEU A 446 -3.81 -16.74 7.53
CA LEU A 446 -2.61 -17.12 8.26
C LEU A 446 -2.33 -16.17 9.43
N THR A 447 -2.53 -14.87 9.23
CA THR A 447 -2.33 -13.86 10.27
C THR A 447 -3.33 -14.03 11.40
N LEU A 448 -4.63 -14.12 11.08
CA LEU A 448 -5.70 -14.27 12.08
C LEU A 448 -5.52 -15.54 12.90
N LEU A 449 -5.27 -16.68 12.25
CA LEU A 449 -5.04 -17.95 12.95
C LEU A 449 -3.78 -17.91 13.83
N SER A 450 -2.71 -17.26 13.37
CA SER A 450 -1.47 -17.17 14.16
C SER A 450 -1.61 -16.29 15.39
N CYS A 451 -2.35 -15.18 15.28
CA CYS A 451 -2.58 -14.26 16.38
C CYS A 451 -3.67 -14.75 17.34
N TRP A 452 -4.60 -15.59 16.88
CA TRP A 452 -5.65 -16.15 17.72
C TRP A 452 -5.12 -17.11 18.79
N GLU A 453 -4.10 -17.90 18.46
CA GLU A 453 -3.48 -18.84 19.40
C GLU A 453 -2.49 -18.23 20.38
N ALA A 454 -2.19 -16.94 20.26
CA ALA A 454 -1.37 -16.24 21.24
C ALA A 454 -2.14 -16.06 22.56
N LYS A 455 -2.39 -17.16 23.28
CA LYS A 455 -2.14 -17.14 24.71
C LYS A 455 -0.64 -16.87 24.85
N PRO A 456 -0.22 -15.88 25.67
CA PRO A 456 1.20 -15.65 25.86
C PRO A 456 1.82 -16.97 26.32
N PRO A 457 2.93 -17.43 25.72
CA PRO A 457 3.73 -18.44 26.39
C PRO A 457 4.08 -17.84 27.74
N GLU A 458 3.72 -18.52 28.84
CA GLU A 458 3.90 -18.06 30.23
C GLU A 458 5.38 -17.81 30.64
N SER A 459 6.32 -17.66 29.70
CA SER A 459 7.76 -17.57 29.97
C SER A 459 8.63 -16.74 29.03
N MET A 460 8.12 -16.01 28.01
CA MET A 460 8.99 -15.13 27.22
C MET A 460 8.93 -13.68 27.70
N SER A 461 9.85 -13.32 28.61
CA SER A 461 10.06 -11.93 29.03
C SER A 461 10.38 -11.05 27.80
N GLY A 462 9.72 -9.88 27.70
CA GLY A 462 9.83 -8.95 26.57
C GLY A 462 11.24 -8.44 26.26
N ALA A 463 12.23 -8.73 27.10
CA ALA A 463 13.64 -8.38 26.89
C ALA A 463 14.30 -9.19 25.75
N ALA A 464 13.93 -10.47 25.57
CA ALA A 464 14.59 -11.36 24.60
C ALA A 464 14.21 -11.07 23.14
N MET A 465 13.10 -10.37 22.92
CA MET A 465 12.64 -10.00 21.57
C MET A 465 13.40 -8.77 21.03
N PHE A 466 13.79 -7.84 21.91
CA PHE A 466 14.54 -6.63 21.53
C PHE A 466 16.00 -6.89 21.18
N GLU A 467 16.67 -7.86 21.83
CA GLU A 467 18.05 -8.21 21.50
C GLU A 467 18.20 -8.85 20.12
N ARG A 468 17.21 -9.61 19.64
CA ARG A 468 17.28 -10.30 18.34
C ARG A 468 17.08 -9.39 17.13
N PHE A 469 16.52 -8.19 17.30
CA PHE A 469 16.35 -7.22 16.20
C PHE A 469 17.56 -6.29 16.03
N GLY A 470 18.40 -6.12 17.07
CA GLY A 470 19.55 -5.21 17.06
C GLY A 470 20.80 -5.69 16.29
N GLU A 471 20.87 -6.96 15.90
CA GLU A 471 22.07 -7.53 15.26
C GLU A 471 22.04 -7.53 13.72
N ARG A 472 20.90 -7.25 13.08
CA ARG A 472 20.74 -7.44 11.62
C ARG A 472 21.01 -6.21 10.73
N TYR A 473 21.32 -5.04 11.30
CA TYR A 473 21.43 -3.77 10.54
C TYR A 473 22.72 -2.96 10.79
N ARG A 474 23.88 -3.62 10.95
CA ARG A 474 25.15 -2.92 11.24
C ARG A 474 26.07 -2.57 10.06
N HIS A 475 25.72 -2.78 8.80
CA HIS A 475 26.61 -2.42 7.67
C HIS A 475 25.89 -1.64 6.57
N TRP A 476 25.87 -0.30 6.67
CA TRP A 476 25.63 0.62 5.55
C TRP A 476 26.58 1.84 5.70
N GLU A 477 27.46 2.04 4.73
CA GLU A 477 28.54 3.03 4.74
C GLU A 477 28.03 4.47 4.54
N MET A 478 28.56 5.40 5.35
CA MET A 478 28.15 6.82 5.43
C MET A 478 28.36 7.63 4.14
N ASP A 479 29.22 7.19 3.22
CA ASP A 479 29.53 7.94 1.98
C ASP A 479 28.47 7.74 0.88
N ALA A 480 27.79 6.58 0.85
CA ALA A 480 26.60 6.38 0.04
C ALA A 480 25.42 7.26 0.52
N LEU A 481 25.37 7.51 1.83
CA LEU A 481 24.34 8.32 2.49
C LEU A 481 24.51 9.82 2.18
N ARG A 482 25.75 10.33 2.21
CA ARG A 482 26.06 11.72 1.76
C ARG A 482 25.67 11.93 0.30
N THR A 483 25.97 10.95 -0.56
CA THR A 483 25.63 10.99 -1.99
C THR A 483 24.11 11.01 -2.22
N LEU A 484 23.34 10.27 -1.41
CA LEU A 484 21.88 10.24 -1.51
C LEU A 484 21.23 11.56 -1.06
N VAL A 485 21.70 12.12 0.07
CA VAL A 485 21.24 13.42 0.56
C VAL A 485 21.47 14.51 -0.49
N GLN A 486 22.67 14.53 -1.10
CA GLN A 486 23.00 15.47 -2.17
C GLN A 486 22.04 15.35 -3.36
N LYS A 487 21.72 14.12 -3.81
CA LYS A 487 20.79 13.90 -4.94
C LYS A 487 19.37 14.40 -4.66
N VAL A 488 18.88 14.25 -3.43
CA VAL A 488 17.54 14.74 -3.03
C VAL A 488 17.53 16.27 -2.98
N GLN A 489 18.60 16.89 -2.48
CA GLN A 489 18.75 18.33 -2.43
C GLN A 489 18.89 18.96 -3.81
N ASP A 490 19.72 18.39 -4.68
CA ASP A 490 19.87 18.85 -6.07
C ASP A 490 18.54 18.80 -6.83
N ARG A 491 17.70 17.79 -6.54
CA ARG A 491 16.38 17.68 -7.15
C ARG A 491 15.40 18.73 -6.61
N ALA A 492 15.40 18.99 -5.30
CA ALA A 492 14.58 20.04 -4.70
C ALA A 492 14.98 21.43 -5.24
N TRP A 493 16.28 21.73 -5.29
CA TRP A 493 16.82 22.97 -5.84
C TRP A 493 16.43 23.18 -7.31
N ARG A 494 16.52 22.13 -8.15
CA ARG A 494 16.08 22.20 -9.56
C ARG A 494 14.60 22.53 -9.71
N LEU A 495 13.75 22.02 -8.82
CA LEU A 495 12.31 22.31 -8.82
C LEU A 495 12.04 23.76 -8.40
N GLU A 496 12.70 24.25 -7.34
CA GLU A 496 12.60 25.66 -6.92
C GLU A 496 13.11 26.62 -8.01
N THR A 497 14.18 26.26 -8.71
CA THR A 497 14.74 27.08 -9.81
C THR A 497 13.85 27.09 -11.04
N ALA A 498 13.18 25.96 -11.33
CA ALA A 498 12.20 25.86 -12.40
C ALA A 498 10.94 26.69 -12.12
N GLU A 499 10.47 26.74 -10.87
CA GLU A 499 9.35 27.58 -10.46
C GLU A 499 9.68 29.07 -10.50
N ARG A 500 10.90 29.47 -10.09
CA ARG A 500 11.37 30.86 -10.19
C ARG A 500 11.47 31.34 -11.65
N SER A 501 11.88 30.45 -12.55
CA SER A 501 11.93 30.73 -14.00
C SER A 501 10.52 30.81 -14.64
N ALA A 502 9.50 30.25 -13.99
CA ALA A 502 8.12 30.25 -14.47
C ALA A 502 7.29 31.45 -13.94
N CYS A 503 7.82 32.21 -12.98
CA CYS A 503 7.11 33.29 -12.31
C CYS A 503 7.82 34.64 -12.51
N SER A 504 7.87 35.14 -13.75
CA SER A 504 8.36 36.49 -14.03
C SER A 504 7.64 37.19 -15.19
N VAL A 505 6.30 37.16 -15.23
CA VAL A 505 5.52 38.21 -15.92
C VAL A 505 4.15 38.32 -15.23
N LEU A 506 3.97 39.33 -14.38
CA LEU A 506 2.63 39.84 -14.07
C LEU A 506 2.32 40.92 -15.12
N PRO A 507 1.23 40.80 -15.90
CA PRO A 507 0.76 41.93 -16.70
C PRO A 507 0.04 42.95 -15.79
N PRO A 508 0.04 44.24 -16.14
CA PRO A 508 -0.67 45.26 -15.38
C PRO A 508 -2.18 45.05 -15.49
N LEU A 509 -2.88 45.27 -14.38
CA LEU A 509 -4.34 45.28 -14.34
C LEU A 509 -4.88 46.45 -15.16
N CYS A 510 -5.62 46.16 -16.24
CA CYS A 510 -6.47 47.15 -16.91
C CYS A 510 -7.79 47.31 -16.15
N PRO A 511 -8.19 48.52 -15.75
CA PRO A 511 -9.51 48.82 -15.23
C PRO A 511 -10.36 49.43 -16.34
N GLU A 512 -11.25 48.66 -16.97
CA GLU A 512 -12.44 49.18 -17.69
C GLU A 512 -13.14 48.03 -18.42
N LEU A 513 -14.33 47.64 -17.92
CA LEU A 513 -15.45 47.06 -18.69
C LEU A 513 -16.61 46.74 -17.74
N THR A 514 -17.30 47.77 -17.29
CA THR A 514 -18.66 47.67 -16.75
C THR A 514 -19.55 48.67 -17.45
N SER A 515 -20.06 48.33 -18.64
CA SER A 515 -21.32 48.90 -19.16
C SER A 515 -21.69 48.35 -20.55
N GLN A 516 -22.21 47.13 -20.65
CA GLN A 516 -23.16 46.80 -21.73
C GLN A 516 -24.20 45.78 -21.21
N ARG A 517 -25.45 46.22 -21.11
CA ARG A 517 -26.63 45.35 -20.91
C ARG A 517 -26.94 44.67 -22.24
N PRO A 518 -27.07 43.34 -22.31
CA PRO A 518 -27.66 42.69 -23.48
C PRO A 518 -29.18 42.89 -23.49
N SER A 519 -29.71 43.14 -24.68
CA SER A 519 -31.14 43.32 -25.01
C SER A 519 -31.95 42.03 -24.81
N PRO A 520 -33.25 42.12 -24.45
CA PRO A 520 -34.06 40.98 -24.08
C PRO A 520 -34.87 40.46 -25.28
N GLU A 521 -34.28 39.62 -26.13
CA GLU A 521 -35.06 38.85 -27.12
C GLU A 521 -34.46 37.45 -27.26
N LEU A 522 -35.03 36.49 -26.53
CA LEU A 522 -35.16 35.05 -26.81
C LEU A 522 -35.53 34.35 -25.48
N LEU A 523 -36.79 34.50 -25.09
CA LEU A 523 -37.40 33.76 -24.00
C LEU A 523 -37.78 32.35 -24.48
N PHE A 524 -37.21 31.33 -23.84
CA PHE A 524 -37.67 29.95 -23.92
C PHE A 524 -38.67 29.73 -22.78
N ASP A 525 -39.96 29.67 -23.10
CA ASP A 525 -41.09 29.67 -22.15
C ASP A 525 -41.18 28.45 -21.20
N ASP A 526 -40.26 27.49 -21.26
CA ASP A 526 -40.26 26.29 -20.41
C ASP A 526 -39.04 26.17 -19.48
N PHE A 527 -38.13 27.15 -19.45
CA PHE A 527 -36.93 27.09 -18.59
C PHE A 527 -37.19 27.57 -17.15
N GLU A 528 -38.25 28.35 -16.91
CA GLU A 528 -38.55 28.91 -15.58
C GLU A 528 -38.96 27.84 -14.56
N ARG A 529 -39.54 26.72 -15.00
CA ARG A 529 -39.88 25.59 -14.10
C ARG A 529 -38.68 24.85 -13.53
N LEU A 530 -37.47 25.08 -14.05
CA LEU A 530 -36.21 24.54 -13.49
C LEU A 530 -35.51 25.53 -12.54
N LEU A 531 -35.96 26.79 -12.46
CA LEU A 531 -35.33 27.86 -11.69
C LEU A 531 -35.97 28.11 -10.32
N GLU A 532 -37.07 27.42 -9.97
CA GLU A 532 -37.62 27.44 -8.59
C GLU A 532 -36.77 26.66 -7.58
N GLN A 533 -35.68 26.02 -8.01
CA GLN A 533 -34.63 25.59 -7.08
C GLN A 533 -33.70 26.77 -6.84
N ASP A 534 -33.64 27.22 -5.59
CA ASP A 534 -32.68 28.23 -5.10
C ASP A 534 -31.25 27.86 -5.53
N VAL A 535 -30.82 28.42 -6.66
CA VAL A 535 -29.50 28.19 -7.25
C VAL A 535 -28.40 28.72 -6.34
N GLU A 536 -28.71 29.71 -5.48
CA GLU A 536 -27.79 30.21 -4.46
C GLU A 536 -27.65 29.21 -3.31
N GLY A 537 -28.73 28.53 -2.91
CA GLY A 537 -28.67 27.39 -1.97
C GLY A 537 -27.93 26.15 -2.50
N MET A 538 -27.78 26.03 -3.83
CA MET A 538 -27.00 24.97 -4.48
C MET A 538 -25.53 25.33 -4.73
N LYS A 539 -25.17 26.61 -4.67
CA LYS A 539 -23.77 27.03 -4.56
C LYS A 539 -23.35 26.74 -3.12
N GLY A 540 -22.74 25.57 -2.91
CA GLY A 540 -22.02 25.31 -1.66
C GLY A 540 -21.16 26.52 -1.30
N GLU A 541 -21.01 26.81 0.00
CA GLU A 541 -20.30 27.99 0.50
C GLU A 541 -19.04 28.25 -0.34
N VAL A 542 -18.95 29.46 -0.89
CA VAL A 542 -17.78 29.91 -1.65
C VAL A 542 -16.60 29.75 -0.71
N ASP A 543 -15.71 28.81 -1.05
CA ASP A 543 -14.48 28.55 -0.30
C ASP A 543 -13.79 29.92 -0.13
N PRO A 544 -13.69 30.46 1.10
CA PRO A 544 -13.23 31.83 1.30
C PRO A 544 -11.87 31.99 0.62
N ALA A 545 -11.64 33.13 -0.04
CA ALA A 545 -10.42 33.37 -0.81
C ALA A 545 -9.19 33.00 0.04
N ARG A 546 -8.57 31.85 -0.28
CA ARG A 546 -7.52 31.28 0.55
C ARG A 546 -6.22 32.00 0.23
N VAL A 547 -5.71 32.75 1.20
CA VAL A 547 -4.45 33.49 1.07
C VAL A 547 -3.29 32.50 1.03
N SER A 548 -2.62 32.40 -0.12
CA SER A 548 -1.35 31.69 -0.24
C SER A 548 -0.22 32.56 0.34
N ILE A 549 0.50 32.04 1.32
CA ILE A 549 1.60 32.74 1.99
C ILE A 549 2.90 32.09 1.54
N SER A 550 3.81 32.89 0.96
CA SER A 550 5.14 32.40 0.57
C SER A 550 5.88 31.82 1.77
N VAL A 551 6.54 30.67 1.59
CA VAL A 551 7.33 30.01 2.64
C VAL A 551 8.82 30.12 2.28
N PRO A 552 9.57 31.07 2.88
CA PRO A 552 10.96 31.31 2.53
C PRO A 552 11.90 30.31 3.22
N THR A 553 11.99 29.08 2.70
CA THR A 553 12.87 28.02 3.21
C THR A 553 14.37 28.38 3.19
N SER A 554 14.75 29.40 2.41
CA SER A 554 16.09 29.96 2.35
C SER A 554 16.49 30.80 3.57
N GLU A 555 15.55 31.17 4.44
CA GLU A 555 15.86 31.92 5.66
C GLU A 555 16.58 31.08 6.72
N LEU A 556 16.54 29.74 6.63
CA LEU A 556 17.32 28.90 7.51
C LEU A 556 18.83 29.11 7.26
N PRO A 557 19.63 29.33 8.31
CA PRO A 557 21.07 29.52 8.18
C PRO A 557 21.76 28.28 7.61
N LEU A 558 22.96 28.45 7.07
CA LEU A 558 23.76 27.34 6.55
C LEU A 558 24.38 26.48 7.68
N ALA A 559 24.68 27.10 8.81
CA ALA A 559 25.21 26.48 10.01
C ALA A 559 24.90 27.36 11.23
N VAL A 560 24.90 26.77 12.43
CA VAL A 560 24.76 27.48 13.71
C VAL A 560 26.09 27.44 14.48
N ARG A 561 26.42 28.54 15.16
CA ARG A 561 27.72 28.73 15.83
C ARG A 561 27.68 28.40 17.31
N ASP A 562 26.54 28.62 17.94
CA ASP A 562 26.31 28.36 19.35
C ASP A 562 24.90 27.81 19.60
N PRO A 563 24.62 27.29 20.81
CA PRO A 563 23.32 26.73 21.13
C PRO A 563 22.14 27.74 21.09
N PHE A 564 22.40 29.04 21.20
CA PHE A 564 21.37 30.05 21.09
C PHE A 564 20.92 30.22 19.64
N GLU A 565 21.87 30.30 18.70
CA GLU A 565 21.58 30.24 17.26
C GLU A 565 20.87 28.93 16.86
N ALA A 566 21.23 27.81 17.49
CA ALA A 566 20.51 26.54 17.30
C ALA A 566 19.04 26.63 17.73
N ALA A 567 18.76 27.26 18.87
CA ALA A 567 17.39 27.46 19.36
C ALA A 567 16.57 28.32 18.40
N GLU A 568 17.13 29.45 17.96
CA GLU A 568 16.52 30.37 16.99
C GLU A 568 16.27 29.69 15.64
N CYS A 569 17.23 28.88 15.17
CA CYS A 569 17.07 28.10 13.96
C CYS A 569 15.94 27.06 14.08
N CYS A 570 15.83 26.37 15.22
CA CYS A 570 14.73 25.44 15.47
C CYS A 570 13.37 26.16 15.54
N ARG A 571 13.31 27.35 16.13
CA ARG A 571 12.11 28.21 16.18
C ARG A 571 11.65 28.61 14.79
N LEU A 572 12.56 29.09 13.96
CA LEU A 572 12.30 29.44 12.57
C LEU A 572 11.84 28.21 11.77
N ALA A 573 12.50 27.06 11.93
CA ALA A 573 12.10 25.84 11.26
C ALA A 573 10.66 25.41 11.62
N VAL A 574 10.27 25.46 12.90
CA VAL A 574 8.89 25.17 13.32
C VAL A 574 7.89 26.11 12.67
N HIS A 575 8.22 27.41 12.57
CA HIS A 575 7.36 28.40 11.89
C HIS A 575 7.15 28.04 10.41
N LEU A 576 8.23 27.75 9.67
CA LEU A 576 8.17 27.35 8.27
C LEU A 576 7.40 26.04 8.07
N LEU A 577 7.62 25.04 8.94
CA LEU A 577 6.89 23.77 8.91
C LEU A 577 5.39 23.95 9.15
N THR A 578 5.02 24.88 10.03
CA THR A 578 3.63 25.22 10.32
C THR A 578 2.97 25.88 9.12
N LEU A 579 3.65 26.84 8.46
CA LEU A 579 3.14 27.47 7.24
C LEU A 579 2.94 26.44 6.11
N LEU A 580 3.89 25.53 5.89
CA LEU A 580 3.75 24.45 4.90
C LEU A 580 2.62 23.48 5.25
N CYS A 581 2.42 23.20 6.55
CA CYS A 581 1.36 22.33 7.02
C CYS A 581 -0.01 22.96 6.78
N ASN A 582 -0.17 24.26 7.04
CA ASN A 582 -1.44 24.96 6.87
C ASN A 582 -1.82 25.15 5.40
N GLN A 583 -0.85 25.07 4.49
CA GLN A 583 -1.04 25.23 3.04
C GLN A 583 -0.95 23.90 2.27
N PHE A 584 -1.16 22.76 2.95
CA PHE A 584 -0.92 21.44 2.37
C PHE A 584 -1.80 21.12 1.16
N GLU A 585 -2.99 21.71 1.06
CA GLU A 585 -3.92 21.55 -0.06
C GLU A 585 -3.50 22.34 -1.30
N HIS A 586 -2.74 23.42 -1.12
CA HIS A 586 -2.29 24.30 -2.20
C HIS A 586 -0.90 23.95 -2.71
N ILE A 587 -0.01 23.52 -1.80
CA ILE A 587 1.34 23.11 -2.13
C ILE A 587 1.34 21.60 -2.27
N SER A 588 1.21 21.12 -3.52
CA SER A 588 1.11 19.69 -3.87
C SER A 588 2.25 18.83 -3.28
N GLN A 589 3.41 19.43 -3.01
CA GLN A 589 4.58 18.78 -2.43
C GLN A 589 4.85 19.17 -0.96
N SER A 590 3.88 19.75 -0.24
CA SER A 590 4.04 20.23 1.14
C SER A 590 4.63 19.19 2.09
N ALA A 591 4.22 17.93 1.99
CA ALA A 591 4.81 16.85 2.78
C ALA A 591 6.29 16.61 2.42
N LEU A 592 6.62 16.56 1.14
CA LEU A 592 8.01 16.36 0.70
C LEU A 592 8.91 17.54 1.09
N THR A 593 8.43 18.77 0.94
CA THR A 593 9.15 20.00 1.35
C THR A 593 9.40 20.02 2.85
N ARG A 594 8.39 19.69 3.67
CA ARG A 594 8.57 19.57 5.13
C ARG A 594 9.59 18.50 5.50
N PHE A 595 9.56 17.34 4.84
CA PHE A 595 10.53 16.27 5.05
C PHE A 595 11.95 16.74 4.75
N ALA A 596 12.15 17.38 3.59
CA ALA A 596 13.45 17.89 3.17
C ALA A 596 13.97 18.99 4.10
N LEU A 597 13.10 19.89 4.57
CA LEU A 597 13.45 20.95 5.51
C LEU A 597 13.94 20.37 6.85
N ILE A 598 13.21 19.40 7.40
CA ILE A 598 13.58 18.74 8.66
C ILE A 598 14.89 17.96 8.49
N ALA A 599 15.03 17.22 7.39
CA ALA A 599 16.27 16.49 7.10
C ALA A 599 17.47 17.44 6.97
N ARG A 600 17.33 18.57 6.27
CA ARG A 600 18.38 19.59 6.16
C ARG A 600 18.73 20.19 7.52
N LEU A 601 17.74 20.55 8.32
CA LEU A 601 17.95 21.10 9.66
C LEU A 601 18.81 20.16 10.52
N LEU A 602 18.43 18.89 10.59
CA LEU A 602 19.04 17.94 11.53
C LEU A 602 20.35 17.33 11.02
N MET A 603 20.54 17.25 9.70
CA MET A 603 21.70 16.59 9.11
C MET A 603 22.80 17.55 8.65
N GLN A 604 22.49 18.83 8.50
CA GLN A 604 23.42 19.81 7.92
C GLN A 604 23.57 21.07 8.75
N ILE A 605 22.48 21.60 9.30
CA ILE A 605 22.51 22.87 10.03
C ILE A 605 22.92 22.65 11.48
N LEU A 606 22.25 21.72 12.17
CA LEU A 606 22.53 21.40 13.57
C LEU A 606 23.75 20.46 13.68
N PRO A 607 24.76 20.80 14.51
CA PRO A 607 25.88 19.92 14.74
C PRO A 607 25.44 18.59 15.36
N MET A 608 25.98 17.47 14.91
CA MET A 608 25.69 16.18 15.55
C MET A 608 26.46 16.06 16.87
N PRO A 609 25.82 15.57 17.95
CA PRO A 609 26.50 15.40 19.22
C PRO A 609 27.56 14.31 19.18
N LEU A 610 28.67 14.57 19.86
CA LEU A 610 29.73 13.58 20.05
C LEU A 610 29.35 12.61 21.19
N PRO A 611 29.78 11.33 21.11
CA PRO A 611 29.67 10.41 22.25
C PRO A 611 30.31 11.00 23.52
N LEU A 612 29.77 10.66 24.68
CA LEU A 612 30.26 11.18 25.98
C LEU A 612 31.71 10.75 26.28
N ASP A 613 32.13 9.61 25.74
CA ASP A 613 33.49 9.07 25.85
C ASP A 613 34.42 9.53 24.72
N HIS A 614 33.96 10.42 23.83
CA HIS A 614 34.77 10.93 22.75
C HIS A 614 35.91 11.82 23.29
N PRO A 615 37.15 11.68 22.80
CA PRO A 615 38.31 12.45 23.31
C PRO A 615 38.18 13.97 23.14
N LYS A 616 37.25 14.42 22.28
CA LYS A 616 36.90 15.83 22.06
C LYS A 616 35.54 16.23 22.66
N ALA A 617 34.99 15.45 23.60
CA ALA A 617 33.69 15.74 24.21
C ALA A 617 33.65 17.14 24.87
N SER A 618 34.75 17.60 25.47
CA SER A 618 34.88 18.94 26.05
C SER A 618 34.76 20.07 25.01
N GLY A 619 35.07 19.81 23.74
CA GLY A 619 34.89 20.74 22.63
C GLY A 619 33.60 20.50 21.82
N CYS A 620 32.70 19.62 22.30
CA CYS A 620 31.45 19.35 21.62
C CYS A 620 30.54 20.59 21.68
N PHE A 621 29.92 20.92 20.54
CA PHE A 621 28.95 22.02 20.42
C PHE A 621 27.88 22.00 21.52
N TRP A 622 27.34 20.81 21.82
CA TRP A 622 26.29 20.64 22.84
C TRP A 622 26.78 20.58 24.29
N MET A 623 28.09 20.59 24.52
CA MET A 623 28.68 20.62 25.86
C MET A 623 29.05 22.04 26.32
N GLN A 624 28.79 23.05 25.47
CA GLN A 624 28.94 24.45 25.83
C GLN A 624 27.96 24.84 26.94
N GLU A 625 28.31 25.86 27.71
CA GLU A 625 27.42 26.41 28.73
C GLU A 625 26.16 27.00 28.07
N MET A 626 24.99 26.53 28.50
CA MET A 626 23.70 26.95 27.96
C MET A 626 22.82 27.48 29.09
N LYS A 627 22.21 28.64 28.87
CA LYS A 627 21.15 29.16 29.74
C LYS A 627 19.98 28.19 29.78
N GLN A 628 19.29 28.13 30.92
CA GLN A 628 18.14 27.26 31.09
C GLN A 628 17.02 27.58 30.10
N GLU A 629 16.80 28.86 29.77
CA GLU A 629 15.79 29.25 28.78
C GLU A 629 16.11 28.68 27.40
N THR A 630 17.38 28.75 26.96
CA THR A 630 17.83 28.19 25.67
C THR A 630 17.64 26.68 25.61
N LYS A 631 17.96 25.96 26.70
CA LYS A 631 17.72 24.51 26.78
C LYS A 631 16.24 24.17 26.65
N ALA A 632 15.39 24.87 27.40
CA ALA A 632 13.94 24.66 27.36
C ALA A 632 13.37 24.96 25.97
N ASP A 633 13.84 26.04 25.33
CA ASP A 633 13.37 26.44 24.01
C ASP A 633 13.82 25.48 22.90
N LEU A 634 15.07 24.99 22.95
CA LEU A 634 15.54 23.91 22.09
C LEU A 634 14.69 22.65 22.21
N MET A 635 14.45 22.18 23.44
CA MET A 635 13.68 20.95 23.69
C MET A 635 12.24 21.09 23.20
N ARG A 636 11.61 22.25 23.43
CA ARG A 636 10.26 22.54 22.97
C ARG A 636 10.17 22.49 21.45
N HIS A 637 11.08 23.16 20.74
CA HIS A 637 11.04 23.21 19.29
C HIS A 637 11.45 21.88 18.63
N LEU A 638 12.45 21.17 19.17
CA LEU A 638 12.82 19.83 18.68
C LEU A 638 11.67 18.84 18.84
N PHE A 639 10.91 18.93 19.93
CA PHE A 639 9.69 18.14 20.10
C PHE A 639 8.64 18.46 19.02
N LEU A 640 8.41 19.74 18.71
CA LEU A 640 7.49 20.15 17.64
C LEU A 640 7.99 19.69 16.26
N ILE A 641 9.29 19.79 15.99
CA ILE A 641 9.93 19.27 14.77
C ILE A 641 9.74 17.76 14.67
N ALA A 642 9.90 17.01 15.77
CA ALA A 642 9.68 15.57 15.81
C ALA A 642 8.23 15.21 15.45
N ARG A 643 7.25 15.98 15.96
CA ARG A 643 5.83 15.80 15.62
C ARG A 643 5.57 16.07 14.14
N HIS A 644 6.10 17.16 13.59
CA HIS A 644 6.03 17.42 12.15
C HIS A 644 6.67 16.31 11.34
N PHE A 645 7.84 15.83 11.77
CA PHE A 645 8.56 14.76 11.10
C PHE A 645 7.72 13.49 11.06
N ALA A 646 7.19 13.04 12.21
CA ALA A 646 6.33 11.87 12.29
C ALA A 646 5.11 11.98 11.35
N ALA A 647 4.41 13.12 11.37
CA ALA A 647 3.25 13.34 10.50
C ALA A 647 3.61 13.25 9.01
N VAL A 648 4.75 13.81 8.62
CA VAL A 648 5.24 13.79 7.25
C VAL A 648 5.72 12.39 6.85
N CYS A 649 6.33 11.64 7.77
CA CYS A 649 6.70 10.25 7.56
C CYS A 649 5.47 9.39 7.26
N CYS A 650 4.36 9.60 7.96
CA CYS A 650 3.10 8.90 7.70
C CYS A 650 2.42 9.33 6.39
N THR A 651 2.73 10.53 5.88
CA THR A 651 2.13 11.06 4.65
C THR A 651 2.89 10.61 3.40
N LEU A 652 4.22 10.55 3.47
CA LEU A 652 5.06 10.17 2.33
C LEU A 652 5.02 8.66 2.05
N ARG A 653 5.03 8.30 0.76
CA ARG A 653 5.16 6.89 0.36
C ARG A 653 6.52 6.36 0.84
N ALA A 654 6.50 5.18 1.47
CA ALA A 654 7.70 4.46 1.83
C ALA A 654 8.47 4.06 0.55
N SER A 655 9.71 4.50 0.48
CA SER A 655 10.72 4.04 -0.47
C SER A 655 11.98 3.75 0.34
N ARG A 656 12.93 3.00 -0.23
CA ARG A 656 14.19 2.70 0.45
C ARG A 656 14.91 3.99 0.89
N GLU A 657 14.86 5.02 0.06
CA GLU A 657 15.48 6.32 0.30
C GLU A 657 14.75 7.08 1.42
N THR A 658 13.42 7.12 1.37
CA THR A 658 12.65 7.84 2.40
C THR A 658 12.74 7.11 3.74
N ASP A 659 12.69 5.79 3.79
CA ASP A 659 12.82 5.00 5.02
C ASP A 659 14.20 5.13 5.66
N GLY A 660 15.27 5.14 4.86
CA GLY A 660 16.63 5.40 5.36
C GLY A 660 16.71 6.78 6.01
N ALA A 661 16.19 7.81 5.35
CA ALA A 661 16.15 9.16 5.90
C ALA A 661 15.25 9.26 7.16
N ARG A 662 14.13 8.54 7.23
CA ARG A 662 13.26 8.47 8.44
C ARG A 662 14.02 8.03 9.68
N VAL A 663 14.74 6.93 9.56
CA VAL A 663 15.50 6.36 10.68
C VAL A 663 16.60 7.31 11.12
N VAL A 664 17.38 7.83 10.16
CA VAL A 664 18.53 8.69 10.46
C VAL A 664 18.10 10.01 11.10
N VAL A 665 17.09 10.67 10.53
CA VAL A 665 16.58 11.93 11.06
C VAL A 665 15.94 11.73 12.44
N SER A 666 15.22 10.63 12.68
CA SER A 666 14.68 10.31 14.01
C SER A 666 15.79 10.09 15.04
N ALA A 667 16.85 9.37 14.66
CA ALA A 667 18.02 9.17 15.51
C ALA A 667 18.75 10.49 15.81
N ALA A 668 18.87 11.39 14.82
CA ALA A 668 19.46 12.71 15.00
C ALA A 668 18.65 13.55 16.00
N ILE A 669 17.31 13.57 15.88
CA ILE A 669 16.43 14.25 16.85
C ILE A 669 16.67 13.70 18.26
N ALA A 670 16.63 12.37 18.42
CA ALA A 670 16.80 11.73 19.72
C ALA A 670 18.17 12.04 20.33
N ALA A 671 19.23 11.99 19.52
CA ALA A 671 20.60 12.29 19.97
C ALA A 671 20.74 13.74 20.43
N ILE A 672 20.21 14.70 19.65
CA ILE A 672 20.26 16.12 20.01
C ILE A 672 19.43 16.39 21.26
N MET A 673 18.23 15.79 21.38
CA MET A 673 17.38 15.96 22.57
C MET A 673 17.97 15.34 23.84
N ALA A 674 18.80 14.30 23.72
CA ALA A 674 19.42 13.64 24.88
C ALA A 674 20.56 14.47 25.51
N MET A 675 21.27 15.28 24.74
CA MET A 675 22.47 15.99 25.21
C MET A 675 22.23 17.10 26.24
N PRO A 676 21.22 17.98 26.08
CA PRO A 676 20.91 19.02 27.07
C PRO A 676 20.62 18.47 28.47
N CYS A 677 20.17 17.21 28.57
CA CYS A 677 19.84 16.52 29.81
C CYS A 677 21.08 15.99 30.57
N CYS A 678 22.22 15.80 29.90
CA CYS A 678 23.43 15.21 30.49
C CYS A 678 24.30 16.21 31.26
N GLY A 679 24.06 17.52 31.14
CA GLY A 679 24.91 18.59 31.66
C GLY A 679 24.58 19.16 33.05
N GLY A 680 23.68 18.55 33.82
CA GLY A 680 23.36 18.98 35.21
C GLY A 680 21.86 19.05 35.53
N SER A 681 21.52 18.63 36.76
CA SER A 681 20.23 18.65 37.51
C SER A 681 18.90 18.27 36.82
N TRP A 682 18.80 18.19 35.50
CA TRP A 682 17.53 17.93 34.77
C TRP A 682 17.05 16.48 34.79
N TRP A 683 17.92 15.51 35.06
CA TRP A 683 17.49 14.12 35.25
C TRP A 683 16.44 13.97 36.35
N GLY A 684 16.43 14.88 37.33
CA GLY A 684 15.44 14.90 38.41
C GLY A 684 14.07 15.48 38.06
N LEU A 685 13.95 16.35 37.06
CA LEU A 685 12.68 17.05 36.76
C LEU A 685 11.86 16.42 35.63
N CYS A 686 12.50 15.81 34.62
CA CYS A 686 11.76 15.22 33.48
C CYS A 686 11.24 13.79 33.72
N MET A 687 11.70 13.11 34.77
CA MET A 687 11.32 11.72 35.09
C MET A 687 10.47 11.60 36.38
N ALA A 688 10.06 12.74 36.98
CA ALA A 688 9.41 12.77 38.30
C ALA A 688 7.87 12.60 38.30
N PRO A 689 7.28 11.89 37.32
CA PRO A 689 6.21 10.97 37.73
C PRO A 689 6.25 9.66 36.94
N LEU A 690 7.28 8.83 37.15
CA LEU A 690 7.18 7.39 36.90
C LEU A 690 7.70 6.65 38.13
N HIS A 691 6.84 5.76 38.63
CA HIS A 691 6.93 5.01 39.89
C HIS A 691 8.35 4.59 40.35
N PRO A 692 8.71 4.70 41.64
CA PRO A 692 10.06 4.44 42.17
C PRO A 692 10.41 2.94 42.34
N GLY A 693 9.84 2.05 41.54
CA GLY A 693 9.93 0.59 41.76
C GLY A 693 10.89 -0.20 40.86
N ALA A 694 11.43 0.38 39.79
CA ALA A 694 12.13 -0.40 38.78
C ALA A 694 13.40 0.27 38.29
N LEU A 695 14.51 0.10 39.01
CA LEU A 695 15.89 0.14 38.49
C LEU A 695 16.88 -0.16 39.64
N GLN A 696 17.17 -1.44 39.87
CA GLN A 696 18.44 -1.84 40.48
C GLN A 696 19.38 -2.30 39.35
N TRP A 697 20.47 -1.57 39.14
CA TRP A 697 21.55 -1.96 38.25
C TRP A 697 22.58 -2.81 39.02
N PRO A 698 23.12 -3.90 38.44
CA PRO A 698 24.05 -4.77 39.14
C PRO A 698 25.43 -4.12 39.30
N ARG A 699 26.05 -4.38 40.45
CA ARG A 699 27.39 -3.92 40.83
C ARG A 699 28.48 -4.53 39.92
N ARG A 700 29.56 -3.74 39.76
CA ARG A 700 30.82 -4.03 39.05
C ARG A 700 31.27 -5.49 39.14
N GLY A 701 31.38 -6.18 38.01
CA GLY A 701 32.13 -7.44 37.95
C GLY A 701 31.90 -8.36 36.75
N SER A 702 32.00 -7.90 35.50
CA SER A 702 32.14 -8.81 34.33
C SER A 702 32.52 -8.07 33.03
N LEU A 703 33.80 -7.70 32.89
CA LEU A 703 34.33 -7.10 31.64
C LEU A 703 35.67 -7.71 31.15
N PRO A 704 35.79 -9.02 30.84
CA PRO A 704 36.97 -9.54 30.12
C PRO A 704 36.74 -9.74 28.61
N ALA A 705 35.50 -10.04 28.16
CA ALA A 705 35.26 -10.48 26.78
C ALA A 705 35.32 -9.35 25.72
N PHE A 706 35.10 -8.11 26.12
CA PHE A 706 35.11 -6.93 25.23
C PHE A 706 36.54 -6.45 24.88
N ARG A 707 37.52 -6.71 25.76
CA ARG A 707 38.91 -6.20 25.61
C ARG A 707 39.75 -6.98 24.60
N CYS A 708 39.43 -8.25 24.35
CA CYS A 708 40.24 -9.10 23.46
C CYS A 708 39.93 -8.85 21.96
N ARG A 709 38.70 -8.44 21.62
CA ARG A 709 38.28 -8.22 20.22
C ARG A 709 38.68 -6.86 19.65
N LEU A 710 38.87 -5.84 20.49
CA LEU A 710 39.30 -4.50 20.06
C LEU A 710 40.75 -4.47 19.54
N ARG A 711 41.65 -5.26 20.13
CA ARG A 711 43.06 -5.36 19.70
C ARG A 711 43.21 -6.09 18.37
N HIS A 712 42.35 -7.07 18.09
CA HIS A 712 42.41 -7.83 16.84
C HIS A 712 41.90 -7.00 15.65
N LEU A 713 40.93 -6.11 15.88
CA LEU A 713 40.41 -5.17 14.88
C LEU A 713 41.43 -4.07 14.52
N GLN A 714 42.19 -3.58 15.51
CA GLN A 714 43.22 -2.55 15.32
C GLN A 714 44.45 -3.08 14.56
N GLY A 715 44.78 -4.37 14.68
CA GLY A 715 45.87 -4.99 13.91
C GLY A 715 45.57 -5.07 12.41
N ARG A 716 44.34 -5.45 12.03
CA ARG A 716 43.96 -5.63 10.61
C ARG A 716 43.78 -4.31 9.85
N LEU A 717 43.51 -3.20 10.56
CA LEU A 717 43.40 -1.85 9.97
C LEU A 717 44.76 -1.28 9.53
N ARG A 718 45.87 -1.80 10.06
CA ARG A 718 47.23 -1.33 9.72
C ARG A 718 47.76 -1.96 8.43
N ASP A 719 47.37 -3.20 8.14
CA ASP A 719 47.84 -3.95 6.97
C ASP A 719 47.09 -3.59 5.68
N LEU A 720 45.88 -3.04 5.78
CA LEU A 720 45.07 -2.59 4.64
C LEU A 720 45.46 -1.19 4.11
N ALA A 721 46.28 -0.43 4.85
CA ALA A 721 46.60 0.97 4.54
C ALA A 721 47.82 1.18 3.62
N PHE A 722 48.63 0.15 3.34
CA PHE A 722 49.92 0.30 2.61
C PHE A 722 50.17 -0.71 1.47
N GLY A 723 49.12 -1.08 0.72
CA GLY A 723 49.25 -1.92 -0.49
C GLY A 723 49.01 -1.13 -1.78
N GLY A 724 49.91 -0.21 -2.14
CA GLY A 724 49.80 0.59 -3.38
C GLY A 724 50.61 0.01 -4.55
N ALA A 725 49.93 -0.47 -5.60
CA ALA A 725 50.53 -0.69 -6.92
C ALA A 725 50.37 0.57 -7.79
N ARG A 726 51.49 1.02 -8.35
CA ARG A 726 51.68 2.24 -9.17
C ARG A 726 50.96 2.16 -10.53
N VAL A 727 50.41 3.28 -11.00
CA VAL A 727 50.13 3.56 -12.42
C VAL A 727 50.43 5.05 -12.69
N PRO A 728 51.00 5.43 -13.86
CA PRO A 728 51.98 6.52 -13.94
C PRO A 728 51.39 7.90 -14.22
N SER A 729 52.15 8.92 -13.80
CA SER A 729 51.97 10.33 -14.12
C SER A 729 52.25 10.63 -15.59
N ALA A 730 51.32 11.34 -16.25
CA ALA A 730 51.63 12.16 -17.41
C ALA A 730 51.36 13.62 -17.03
N ALA A 731 52.32 14.47 -17.38
CA ALA A 731 52.49 15.87 -16.99
C ALA A 731 51.44 16.81 -17.63
N PHE A 732 51.19 17.96 -17.00
CA PHE A 732 51.67 19.28 -17.46
C PHE A 732 51.43 20.34 -16.35
N PRO A 733 52.24 21.42 -16.31
CA PRO A 733 52.48 22.24 -15.12
C PRO A 733 51.79 23.61 -15.17
N GLY A 734 51.69 24.28 -14.02
CA GLY A 734 51.59 25.75 -13.99
C GLY A 734 50.83 26.34 -12.81
N ALA A 735 51.54 27.18 -12.05
CA ALA A 735 51.10 28.14 -11.03
C ALA A 735 50.62 27.52 -9.69
N GLY A 736 51.21 27.80 -8.53
CA GLY A 736 52.03 28.94 -8.10
C GLY A 736 51.20 29.92 -7.29
N LEU A 737 51.32 29.83 -5.95
CA LEU A 737 51.11 30.88 -4.94
C LEU A 737 49.77 31.63 -4.91
N LEU A 738 48.89 31.25 -3.97
CA LEU A 738 48.50 32.03 -2.77
C LEU A 738 47.62 31.19 -1.84
#